data_AF-A0A556UYJ1-F1
#
_entry.id   AF-A0A556UYJ1-F1
#
_cell.length_a   1.000
_cell.length_b   1.000
_cell.length_c   1.000
_cell.angle_alpha   90.00
_cell.angle_beta   90.00
_cell.angle_gamma   90.00
#
_symmetry.space_group_name_H-M   'P 1'
#
loop_
_entity.id
_entity.type
_entity.pdbx_description
1 polymer ?
#
loop_
_entity_poly.entity_id
_entity_poly.type
_entity_poly.pdbx_seq_one_letter_code
_entity_poly.pdbx_strand_id
1 'polypeptide(L)'
;MAHFRLILTPLFALLQLVYCFHVEFRSNDEETYRKYYNYTEFTHRIQRLAEKYPDICRLTSVGRSSGGRELWVMRVTAHTNLLRKVLEKPRVRYMGNIYRDDLLSRQVLIYFTDHLLSQYGSENRVTELVDTTDIYIIPSLNPDHFEEVGEGDCNGSKDPDAAEAAPEMLAVIQWFVLGGNLFGGSVEVGYSSESSSSQVTPGADRRTDEDHDDALFRYLVQTFTENRSNVDPCLDEQKEKFKSGATDVQGSTQDFSYFRGNCLEVPLQLGCCKFPPASELYPQWRNNRDALLAYMEKVHIGVRGHVLNSSGMGIPGSNISVAGTDHIITAWTYGDYYRLLLPGMYNITASSLGYLPCTINNVTVIEGEATVLNFILKKPSEEVLMPGLPATTVPVVAYQSTEPIPEPAVQKNHFSHHGYSDLESYLQWISSVYSSRTQLYSIGQSVLGRELYVMKISTNVGIDEAGKPEIAFVGNFHGDDAVGQEILLRLVNYLCSNYGGDPLITQLVNSTRVHILPSVNPDDSGISGEETINEHGDFGAGLNDGHKQIVDLSRNFPDQVQTEVFVRPETKAVMNWMKAHSFVLSASVLGGVIGVKFPASVDSIDEAVFESVTRDYLEFSSLQMSQTCQNVDRSEINHAAAGGMDLESWAYDNTDALGIRIGVSCDLRSPAENVTTAWIKNQRSLLRLIQQVHFSVRGSVIDSSSSEAIANATIEVKGSRHRVHTSSLGEYWRPLSPGIYRLHVFASGYLPLLATVTVTQPERVDFRLTRDQQPQSENQIEEEEEEFQRLVENLSVDGGLEQLVQTYLPARTLHYRKHTERSEFLHGLHLNFPSITRLYSLGNSWESRPIWALEISGSPESTRLTVPGIRYVAGVHGNAAAGPELLLEFASVLCLNYGRNPAITKLIDRSRIVMVPCVNPDGRELAQEDSCFSTSGLTNARSVDLDSDFIYGNTSAQPETRAMMNLMAGGGFSLSLSLDGGSLLTAYPYDRPTESAHNEETLRYLASVYASNHPVMRLGYPGCRDGLESVPGGILRGAELRGHMGSMKDFSVDVGSCPEITVYTGCCLYPPAQQLLPLWAEHRTALLAMLLEIHKGLSGVVKDNEGRPVSDAAIMLNGSEFARTDVHGFFHTLLAPGTQQLQVQASGFDQQLLQVNVSSSQKAGPVLIQFSEKSRHGGQGLVLAAANNVPFAYVCIRTEKQSYTFNTSFLFADLFFCGCGRCKKKSGAGLLLQGENLVVQEVPAVLASSKCKT
;
A
#
# COMPACT_ATOMS: atom_id res chain seq x y z
N MET A 1 48.15 32.58 -49.31
CA MET A 1 46.72 32.88 -49.53
C MET A 1 46.04 31.86 -50.47
N ALA A 2 46.15 30.55 -50.18
CA ALA A 2 45.36 29.52 -50.87
C ALA A 2 44.82 28.41 -49.94
N HIS A 3 45.14 28.45 -48.63
CA HIS A 3 44.62 27.49 -47.64
C HIS A 3 43.47 28.02 -46.77
N PHE A 4 43.03 29.27 -46.97
CA PHE A 4 41.91 29.86 -46.23
C PHE A 4 40.53 29.66 -46.89
N ARG A 5 40.45 28.95 -48.02
CA ARG A 5 39.19 28.71 -48.77
C ARG A 5 38.61 27.30 -48.66
N LEU A 6 39.25 26.37 -47.93
CA LEU A 6 38.76 25.00 -47.77
C LEU A 6 38.04 24.71 -46.44
N ILE A 7 37.99 25.68 -45.51
CA ILE A 7 37.38 25.49 -44.17
C ILE A 7 36.09 26.33 -44.00
N LEU A 8 35.81 27.29 -44.90
CA LEU A 8 34.65 28.19 -44.79
C LEU A 8 33.40 27.71 -45.55
N THR A 9 33.51 26.70 -46.42
CA THR A 9 32.36 26.13 -47.15
C THR A 9 31.52 25.13 -46.34
N PRO A 10 32.06 24.27 -45.44
CA PRO A 10 31.22 23.39 -44.64
C PRO A 10 30.53 24.13 -43.49
N LEU A 11 31.12 25.24 -43.01
CA LEU A 11 30.58 26.02 -41.90
C LEU A 11 29.34 26.84 -42.30
N PHE A 12 29.29 27.33 -43.55
CA PHE A 12 28.12 28.05 -44.07
C PHE A 12 26.95 27.11 -44.41
N ALA A 13 27.22 25.86 -44.81
CA ALA A 13 26.19 24.85 -45.04
C ALA A 13 25.57 24.34 -43.73
N LEU A 14 26.37 24.22 -42.65
CA LEU A 14 25.84 23.84 -41.33
C LEU A 14 25.04 24.99 -40.68
N LEU A 15 25.44 26.25 -40.89
CA LEU A 15 24.70 27.40 -40.40
C LEU A 15 23.36 27.61 -41.13
N GLN A 16 23.24 27.25 -42.42
CA GLN A 16 21.93 27.26 -43.09
C GLN A 16 21.03 26.08 -42.68
N LEU A 17 21.58 24.91 -42.31
CA LEU A 17 20.79 23.79 -41.78
C LEU A 17 20.30 24.05 -40.34
N VAL A 18 21.08 24.76 -39.52
CA VAL A 18 20.67 25.14 -38.16
C VAL A 18 19.70 26.34 -38.16
N TYR A 19 19.82 27.28 -39.11
CA TYR A 19 18.82 28.35 -39.28
C TYR A 19 17.51 27.88 -39.94
N CYS A 20 17.52 26.82 -40.75
CA CYS A 20 16.29 26.21 -41.27
C CYS A 20 15.53 25.37 -40.22
N PHE A 21 16.18 24.88 -39.16
CA PHE A 21 15.52 24.12 -38.10
C PHE A 21 15.12 24.95 -36.87
N HIS A 22 15.36 26.26 -36.87
CA HIS A 22 14.93 27.17 -35.80
C HIS A 22 14.08 28.36 -36.27
N VAL A 23 13.60 28.33 -37.52
CA VAL A 23 12.69 29.35 -38.08
C VAL A 23 11.47 28.72 -38.77
N GLU A 24 10.86 27.70 -38.15
CA GLU A 24 9.53 27.24 -38.59
C GLU A 24 8.58 26.80 -37.46
N PHE A 25 8.85 27.18 -36.20
CA PHE A 25 7.89 26.98 -35.08
C PHE A 25 7.75 28.25 -34.24
N ARG A 26 7.45 29.37 -34.89
CA ARG A 26 6.90 30.56 -34.25
C ARG A 26 5.96 31.25 -35.24
N SER A 27 4.68 30.84 -35.25
CA SER A 27 3.54 31.69 -35.65
C SER A 27 2.14 31.04 -35.62
N ASN A 28 1.91 29.81 -35.13
CA ASN A 28 0.59 29.16 -35.23
C ASN A 28 -0.18 28.92 -33.91
N ASP A 29 0.31 29.39 -32.75
CA ASP A 29 -0.30 29.05 -31.44
C ASP A 29 -1.26 30.12 -30.88
N GLU A 30 -1.34 31.31 -31.46
CA GLU A 30 -2.31 32.32 -31.02
C GLU A 30 -3.72 31.98 -31.52
N GLU A 31 -4.74 32.08 -30.65
CA GLU A 31 -6.13 31.94 -31.08
C GLU A 31 -6.46 33.02 -32.11
N THR A 32 -6.97 32.61 -33.27
CA THR A 32 -7.29 33.53 -34.36
C THR A 32 -8.78 33.82 -34.45
N TYR A 33 -9.63 33.04 -33.77
CA TYR A 33 -11.08 33.15 -33.76
C TYR A 33 -11.73 33.07 -35.15
N ARG A 34 -11.06 32.43 -36.11
CA ARG A 34 -11.43 32.43 -37.54
C ARG A 34 -11.92 31.10 -38.08
N LYS A 35 -11.93 30.04 -37.25
CA LYS A 35 -12.38 28.71 -37.66
C LYS A 35 -12.93 27.91 -36.49
N TYR A 36 -13.76 26.93 -36.82
CA TYR A 36 -14.14 25.86 -35.92
C TYR A 36 -13.08 24.76 -35.91
N TYR A 37 -12.75 24.24 -34.73
CA TYR A 37 -11.79 23.14 -34.61
C TYR A 37 -12.45 21.79 -34.80
N ASN A 38 -11.96 20.99 -35.76
CA ASN A 38 -12.31 19.57 -35.83
C ASN A 38 -11.88 18.82 -34.56
N TYR A 39 -12.35 17.59 -34.36
CA TYR A 39 -12.09 16.87 -33.11
C TYR A 39 -10.58 16.71 -32.77
N THR A 40 -9.76 16.43 -33.77
CA THR A 40 -8.30 16.29 -33.59
C THR A 40 -7.64 17.61 -33.24
N GLU A 41 -7.99 18.69 -33.96
CA GLU A 41 -7.47 20.05 -33.69
C GLU A 41 -7.90 20.55 -32.30
N PHE A 42 -9.15 20.30 -31.92
CA PHE A 42 -9.69 20.59 -30.60
C PHE A 42 -8.91 19.87 -29.51
N THR A 43 -8.75 18.55 -29.63
CA THR A 43 -8.01 17.71 -28.68
C THR A 43 -6.58 18.21 -28.51
N HIS A 44 -5.91 18.50 -29.63
CA HIS A 44 -4.55 19.00 -29.62
C HIS A 44 -4.43 20.37 -28.93
N ARG A 45 -5.44 21.25 -29.10
CA ARG A 45 -5.43 22.59 -28.50
C ARG A 45 -5.59 22.52 -26.98
N ILE A 46 -6.54 21.75 -26.47
CA ILE A 46 -6.77 21.64 -25.02
C ILE A 46 -5.63 20.90 -24.30
N GLN A 47 -5.00 19.91 -24.95
CA GLN A 47 -3.78 19.26 -24.45
C GLN A 47 -2.65 20.26 -24.28
N ARG A 48 -2.38 21.09 -25.31
CA ARG A 48 -1.38 22.17 -25.23
C ARG A 48 -1.69 23.18 -24.13
N LEU A 49 -2.96 23.55 -23.93
CA LEU A 49 -3.34 24.47 -22.85
C LEU A 49 -3.02 23.88 -21.47
N ALA A 50 -3.34 22.60 -21.25
CA ALA A 50 -3.01 21.91 -19.99
C ALA A 50 -1.49 21.78 -19.78
N GLU A 51 -0.73 21.46 -20.82
CA GLU A 51 0.74 21.40 -20.78
C GLU A 51 1.39 22.76 -20.51
N LYS A 52 0.79 23.85 -21.03
CA LYS A 52 1.30 25.22 -20.86
C LYS A 52 1.04 25.76 -19.46
N TYR A 53 -0.07 25.36 -18.82
CA TYR A 53 -0.47 25.85 -17.49
C TYR A 53 -0.67 24.71 -16.48
N PRO A 54 0.35 23.86 -16.23
CA PRO A 54 0.20 22.61 -15.47
C PRO A 54 -0.12 22.82 -13.99
N ASP A 55 0.21 24.00 -13.44
CA ASP A 55 -0.03 24.33 -12.03
C ASP A 55 -1.51 24.59 -11.70
N ILE A 56 -2.26 25.05 -12.71
CA ILE A 56 -3.66 25.49 -12.55
C ILE A 56 -4.64 24.79 -13.48
N CYS A 57 -4.17 23.97 -14.43
CA CYS A 57 -4.99 23.28 -15.41
C CYS A 57 -4.65 21.80 -15.49
N ARG A 58 -5.67 20.94 -15.47
CA ARG A 58 -5.52 19.50 -15.75
C ARG A 58 -6.56 19.06 -16.78
N LEU A 59 -6.11 18.23 -17.71
CA LEU A 59 -6.97 17.62 -18.71
C LEU A 59 -7.17 16.15 -18.35
N THR A 60 -8.44 15.72 -18.31
CA THR A 60 -8.82 14.33 -18.08
C THR A 60 -9.91 13.93 -19.05
N SER A 61 -9.97 12.65 -19.41
CA SER A 61 -11.12 12.08 -20.09
C SER A 61 -12.09 11.50 -19.06
N VAL A 62 -13.38 11.79 -19.18
CA VAL A 62 -14.44 11.22 -18.32
C VAL A 62 -15.12 10.01 -18.94
N GLY A 63 -14.76 9.66 -20.18
CA GLY A 63 -15.34 8.54 -20.90
C GLY A 63 -15.08 8.65 -22.39
N ARG A 64 -15.64 7.71 -23.14
CA ARG A 64 -15.65 7.76 -24.59
C ARG A 64 -17.08 7.87 -25.09
N SER A 65 -17.27 8.69 -26.12
CA SER A 65 -18.53 8.77 -26.85
C SER A 65 -18.84 7.45 -27.54
N SER A 66 -20.09 7.29 -28.00
CA SER A 66 -20.52 6.16 -28.82
C SER A 66 -19.61 5.88 -30.04
N GLY A 67 -19.03 6.91 -30.64
CA GLY A 67 -18.06 6.84 -31.74
C GLY A 67 -16.61 6.61 -31.32
N GLY A 68 -16.34 6.35 -30.03
CA GLY A 68 -15.01 6.04 -29.48
C GLY A 68 -14.09 7.25 -29.29
N ARG A 69 -14.63 8.48 -29.36
CA ARG A 69 -13.89 9.73 -29.12
C ARG A 69 -13.86 10.04 -27.63
N GLU A 70 -12.75 10.58 -27.13
CA GLU A 70 -12.60 10.96 -25.71
C GLU A 70 -13.50 12.15 -25.36
N LEU A 71 -14.15 12.07 -24.21
CA LEU A 71 -14.93 13.14 -23.61
C LEU A 71 -14.03 13.95 -22.69
N TRP A 72 -13.45 15.02 -23.23
CA TRP A 72 -12.45 15.82 -22.53
C TRP A 72 -13.05 16.80 -21.51
N VAL A 73 -12.45 16.83 -20.32
CA VAL A 73 -12.78 17.76 -19.24
C VAL A 73 -11.52 18.52 -18.83
N MET A 74 -11.62 19.84 -18.90
CA MET A 74 -10.59 20.77 -18.42
C MET A 74 -10.95 21.20 -17.00
N ARG A 75 -10.12 20.81 -16.03
CA ARG A 75 -10.22 21.29 -14.65
C ARG A 75 -9.28 22.46 -14.45
N VAL A 76 -9.81 23.62 -14.06
CA VAL A 76 -9.07 24.86 -13.86
C VAL A 76 -9.23 25.33 -12.40
N THR A 77 -8.15 25.31 -11.62
CA THR A 77 -8.13 25.81 -10.23
C THR A 77 -6.69 25.96 -9.69
N ALA A 78 -6.44 26.91 -8.80
CA ALA A 78 -5.13 27.09 -8.15
C ALA A 78 -4.92 26.23 -6.90
N HIS A 79 -3.67 26.15 -6.41
CA HIS A 79 -3.26 25.44 -5.18
C HIS A 79 -3.45 23.91 -5.19
N THR A 80 -3.27 23.27 -6.35
CA THR A 80 -3.43 21.83 -6.57
C THR A 80 -2.57 20.91 -5.67
N ASN A 81 -1.52 21.44 -5.05
CA ASN A 81 -0.60 20.71 -4.15
C ASN A 81 -1.00 20.74 -2.66
N LEU A 82 -2.04 21.49 -2.29
CA LEU A 82 -2.53 21.61 -0.91
C LEU A 82 -3.95 21.05 -0.82
N LEU A 83 -4.07 19.73 -0.65
CA LEU A 83 -5.34 18.98 -0.57
C LEU A 83 -6.43 19.70 0.25
N ARG A 84 -6.07 20.25 1.42
CA ARG A 84 -7.01 20.97 2.31
C ARG A 84 -7.63 22.23 1.68
N LYS A 85 -6.87 23.02 0.91
CA LYS A 85 -7.37 24.25 0.27
C LYS A 85 -8.19 23.99 -0.99
N VAL A 86 -7.99 22.83 -1.64
CA VAL A 86 -8.77 22.41 -2.81
C VAL A 86 -10.14 21.87 -2.39
N LEU A 87 -10.22 21.23 -1.22
CA LEU A 87 -11.45 20.63 -0.69
C LEU A 87 -12.47 21.65 -0.13
N GLU A 88 -12.07 22.90 0.08
CA GLU A 88 -12.94 23.98 0.60
C GLU A 88 -13.46 24.94 -0.49
N LYS A 89 -13.31 24.59 -1.78
CA LYS A 89 -13.76 25.42 -2.90
C LYS A 89 -15.09 24.92 -3.48
N PRO A 90 -16.08 25.78 -3.73
CA PRO A 90 -17.28 25.40 -4.47
C PRO A 90 -16.93 25.00 -5.91
N ARG A 91 -17.70 24.06 -6.46
CA ARG A 91 -17.49 23.51 -7.81
C ARG A 91 -18.51 24.05 -8.80
N VAL A 92 -18.02 24.51 -9.94
CA VAL A 92 -18.83 24.96 -11.10
C VAL A 92 -18.53 24.09 -12.31
N ARG A 93 -19.57 23.82 -13.11
CA ARG A 93 -19.40 23.20 -14.44
C ARG A 93 -19.99 24.04 -15.57
N TYR A 94 -19.31 23.99 -16.72
CA TYR A 94 -19.83 24.47 -18.00
C TYR A 94 -19.78 23.37 -19.06
N MET A 95 -20.89 23.19 -19.77
CA MET A 95 -21.04 22.15 -20.80
C MET A 95 -21.53 22.74 -22.11
N GLY A 96 -21.00 22.25 -23.22
CA GLY A 96 -21.40 22.67 -24.56
C GLY A 96 -21.38 21.53 -25.56
N ASN A 97 -22.05 21.75 -26.70
CA ASN A 97 -22.15 20.78 -27.79
C ASN A 97 -22.72 19.46 -27.27
N ILE A 98 -23.83 19.62 -26.55
CA ILE A 98 -24.68 18.53 -26.05
C ILE A 98 -25.52 17.99 -27.22
N TYR A 99 -26.04 18.90 -28.04
CA TYR A 99 -26.77 18.55 -29.27
C TYR A 99 -25.84 18.43 -30.48
N ARG A 100 -26.24 17.57 -31.42
CA ARG A 100 -25.56 17.29 -32.69
C ARG A 100 -25.18 18.56 -33.46
N ASP A 101 -26.05 19.56 -33.44
CA ASP A 101 -25.95 20.78 -34.26
C ASP A 101 -25.48 22.02 -33.46
N ASP A 102 -25.14 21.87 -32.18
CA ASP A 102 -24.76 22.98 -31.30
C ASP A 102 -23.25 23.18 -31.21
N LEU A 103 -22.68 23.82 -32.23
CA LEU A 103 -21.23 23.96 -32.39
C LEU A 103 -20.66 25.26 -31.83
N LEU A 104 -21.50 26.30 -31.69
CA LEU A 104 -21.09 27.58 -31.12
C LEU A 104 -20.61 27.44 -29.67
N SER A 105 -21.33 26.67 -28.85
CA SER A 105 -21.02 26.44 -27.44
C SER A 105 -19.65 25.82 -27.23
N ARG A 106 -19.25 24.84 -28.07
CA ARG A 106 -17.93 24.19 -28.00
C ARG A 106 -16.82 25.21 -28.18
N GLN A 107 -16.96 26.04 -29.21
CA GLN A 107 -15.93 26.99 -29.57
C GLN A 107 -15.81 28.12 -28.52
N VAL A 108 -16.93 28.59 -27.98
CA VAL A 108 -16.98 29.55 -26.87
C VAL A 108 -16.32 29.00 -25.60
N LEU A 109 -16.53 27.73 -25.25
CA LEU A 109 -15.91 27.13 -24.05
C LEU A 109 -14.40 26.92 -24.19
N ILE A 110 -13.90 26.65 -25.40
CA ILE A 110 -12.45 26.62 -25.67
C ILE A 110 -11.86 28.01 -25.41
N TYR A 111 -12.52 29.07 -25.90
CA TYR A 111 -12.08 30.45 -25.67
C TYR A 111 -12.18 30.87 -24.21
N PHE A 112 -13.22 30.42 -23.51
CA PHE A 112 -13.39 30.66 -22.07
C PHE A 112 -12.25 30.02 -21.28
N THR A 113 -11.90 28.79 -21.60
CA THR A 113 -10.76 28.09 -20.97
C THR A 113 -9.45 28.84 -21.22
N ASP A 114 -9.17 29.24 -22.47
CA ASP A 114 -7.96 30.00 -22.81
C ASP A 114 -7.91 31.36 -22.09
N HIS A 115 -9.06 32.05 -21.95
CA HIS A 115 -9.15 33.31 -21.23
C HIS A 115 -8.88 33.15 -19.73
N LEU A 116 -9.48 32.15 -19.06
CA LEU A 116 -9.23 31.88 -17.65
C LEU A 116 -7.74 31.60 -17.39
N LEU A 117 -7.11 30.80 -18.24
CA LEU A 117 -5.71 30.40 -18.08
C LEU A 117 -4.74 31.54 -18.43
N SER A 118 -4.97 32.27 -19.51
CA SER A 118 -4.09 33.33 -19.97
C SER A 118 -4.17 34.61 -19.14
N GLN A 119 -5.32 34.89 -18.52
CA GLN A 119 -5.49 36.07 -17.66
C GLN A 119 -5.23 35.79 -16.17
N TYR A 120 -5.03 34.54 -15.77
CA TYR A 120 -4.66 34.20 -14.39
C TYR A 120 -3.34 34.88 -13.98
N GLY A 121 -3.36 35.59 -12.85
CA GLY A 121 -2.26 36.42 -12.37
C GLY A 121 -2.13 37.81 -13.03
N SER A 122 -2.91 38.08 -14.09
CA SER A 122 -2.94 39.38 -14.79
C SER A 122 -4.24 40.15 -14.55
N GLU A 123 -5.38 39.47 -14.58
CA GLU A 123 -6.69 40.05 -14.28
C GLU A 123 -7.17 39.58 -12.90
N ASN A 124 -7.45 40.54 -12.01
CA ASN A 124 -7.82 40.24 -10.61
C ASN A 124 -9.09 39.37 -10.52
N ARG A 125 -10.11 39.70 -11.32
CA ARG A 125 -11.40 38.98 -11.34
C ARG A 125 -11.23 37.49 -11.68
N VAL A 126 -10.43 37.20 -12.71
CA VAL A 126 -10.12 35.82 -13.12
C VAL A 126 -9.25 35.11 -12.08
N THR A 127 -8.25 35.80 -11.54
CA THR A 127 -7.34 35.23 -10.53
C THR A 127 -8.12 34.81 -9.28
N GLU A 128 -9.00 35.67 -8.78
CA GLU A 128 -9.84 35.38 -7.61
C GLU A 128 -10.76 34.18 -7.86
N LEU A 129 -11.39 34.08 -9.04
CA LEU A 129 -12.24 32.95 -9.39
C LEU A 129 -11.45 31.63 -9.48
N VAL A 130 -10.27 31.62 -10.09
CA VAL A 130 -9.44 30.40 -10.17
C VAL A 130 -8.86 30.01 -8.80
N ASP A 131 -8.61 30.99 -7.93
CA ASP A 131 -8.14 30.77 -6.56
C ASP A 131 -9.24 30.22 -5.64
N THR A 132 -10.49 30.65 -5.83
CA THR A 132 -11.60 30.35 -4.91
C THR A 132 -12.57 29.29 -5.42
N THR A 133 -12.57 28.99 -6.73
CA THR A 133 -13.49 28.04 -7.37
C THR A 133 -12.74 26.86 -7.98
N ASP A 134 -13.36 25.68 -7.97
CA ASP A 134 -12.91 24.51 -8.72
C ASP A 134 -13.75 24.38 -9.99
N ILE A 135 -13.17 24.77 -11.13
CA ILE A 135 -13.89 25.03 -12.39
C ILE A 135 -13.72 23.86 -13.34
N TYR A 136 -14.83 23.32 -13.83
CA TYR A 136 -14.83 22.20 -14.79
C TYR A 136 -15.47 22.64 -16.10
N ILE A 137 -14.73 22.51 -17.20
CA ILE A 137 -15.20 22.91 -18.52
C ILE A 137 -15.19 21.70 -19.45
N ILE A 138 -16.33 21.47 -20.09
CA ILE A 138 -16.58 20.33 -20.97
C ILE A 138 -17.01 20.89 -22.32
N PRO A 139 -16.05 21.18 -23.22
CA PRO A 139 -16.35 21.87 -24.47
C PRO A 139 -17.22 21.05 -25.42
N SER A 140 -17.19 19.72 -25.36
CA SER A 140 -17.92 18.85 -26.28
C SER A 140 -18.36 17.58 -25.58
N LEU A 141 -19.66 17.49 -25.26
CA LEU A 141 -20.26 16.30 -24.66
C LEU A 141 -20.67 15.28 -25.74
N ASN A 142 -20.99 15.73 -26.95
CA ASN A 142 -21.30 14.91 -28.11
C ASN A 142 -20.34 15.21 -29.28
N PRO A 143 -19.10 14.69 -29.25
CA PRO A 143 -18.09 15.00 -30.25
C PRO A 143 -18.29 14.29 -31.59
N ASP A 144 -19.15 13.27 -31.68
CA ASP A 144 -19.18 12.32 -32.81
C ASP A 144 -19.70 12.96 -34.10
N HIS A 145 -20.74 13.78 -33.98
CA HIS A 145 -21.47 14.31 -35.12
C HIS A 145 -20.96 15.68 -35.61
N PHE A 146 -19.87 16.19 -35.02
CA PHE A 146 -19.24 17.46 -35.38
C PHE A 146 -18.93 17.57 -36.89
N GLU A 147 -18.51 16.45 -37.52
CA GLU A 147 -18.02 16.44 -38.90
C GLU A 147 -19.15 16.34 -39.96
N GLU A 148 -20.42 16.25 -39.53
CA GLU A 148 -21.57 15.99 -40.41
C GLU A 148 -22.39 17.26 -40.73
N VAL A 149 -22.15 18.37 -40.03
CA VAL A 149 -22.91 19.63 -40.13
C VAL A 149 -22.06 20.70 -40.83
N GLY A 150 -22.67 21.54 -41.68
CA GLY A 150 -21.98 22.58 -42.47
C GLY A 150 -22.11 23.99 -41.91
N GLU A 151 -21.03 24.78 -41.98
CA GLU A 151 -20.96 26.17 -41.49
C GLU A 151 -22.09 27.04 -42.06
N GLY A 152 -22.76 27.81 -41.20
CA GLY A 152 -23.86 28.72 -41.59
C GLY A 152 -25.26 28.15 -41.42
N ASP A 153 -25.41 26.91 -40.92
CA ASP A 153 -26.72 26.35 -40.57
C ASP A 153 -27.23 26.88 -39.22
N CYS A 154 -28.10 27.88 -39.27
CA CYS A 154 -28.70 28.47 -38.08
C CYS A 154 -29.97 27.76 -37.57
N ASN A 155 -30.60 26.92 -38.39
CA ASN A 155 -31.94 26.37 -38.15
C ASN A 155 -31.95 24.85 -38.02
N GLY A 156 -30.84 24.26 -37.52
CA GLY A 156 -30.56 22.82 -37.51
C GLY A 156 -31.76 21.89 -37.29
N SER A 157 -31.70 20.70 -37.89
CA SER A 157 -32.82 19.76 -38.01
C SER A 157 -33.60 19.57 -36.69
N LYS A 158 -34.93 19.65 -36.76
CA LYS A 158 -35.84 19.24 -35.68
C LYS A 158 -35.80 17.71 -35.55
N ASP A 159 -34.69 17.15 -35.07
CA ASP A 159 -34.63 15.72 -34.76
C ASP A 159 -34.88 15.46 -33.28
N PRO A 160 -35.70 14.45 -32.92
CA PRO A 160 -36.06 14.13 -31.54
C PRO A 160 -34.99 13.33 -30.77
N ASP A 161 -33.82 13.08 -31.38
CA ASP A 161 -32.76 12.22 -30.84
C ASP A 161 -31.96 12.85 -29.66
N ALA A 162 -32.60 13.73 -28.89
CA ALA A 162 -32.08 14.22 -27.62
C ALA A 162 -32.22 13.17 -26.49
N ALA A 163 -32.90 12.04 -26.73
CA ALA A 163 -33.27 11.07 -25.69
C ALA A 163 -32.33 9.85 -25.56
N GLU A 164 -31.30 9.70 -26.40
CA GLU A 164 -30.43 8.50 -26.40
C GLU A 164 -28.94 8.76 -26.10
N ALA A 165 -28.60 9.80 -25.34
CA ALA A 165 -27.23 10.04 -24.85
C ALA A 165 -27.02 9.44 -23.44
N ALA A 166 -27.12 8.12 -23.32
CA ALA A 166 -27.06 7.42 -22.03
C ALA A 166 -25.64 7.27 -21.42
N PRO A 167 -24.54 7.03 -22.19
CA PRO A 167 -23.20 6.92 -21.59
C PRO A 167 -22.50 8.28 -21.39
N GLU A 168 -22.68 9.24 -22.29
CA GLU A 168 -22.01 10.56 -22.23
C GLU A 168 -22.54 11.43 -21.08
N MET A 169 -23.86 11.37 -20.80
CA MET A 169 -24.46 12.10 -19.69
C MET A 169 -24.12 11.47 -18.32
N LEU A 170 -24.11 10.14 -18.21
CA LEU A 170 -23.75 9.45 -16.95
C LEU A 170 -22.29 9.71 -16.55
N ALA A 171 -21.40 9.95 -17.52
CA ALA A 171 -20.00 10.26 -17.27
C ALA A 171 -19.77 11.60 -16.54
N VAL A 172 -20.76 12.51 -16.57
CA VAL A 172 -20.58 13.92 -16.16
C VAL A 172 -21.43 14.32 -14.94
N ILE A 173 -22.30 13.45 -14.44
CA ILE A 173 -23.15 13.74 -13.28
C ILE A 173 -22.40 13.45 -11.99
N GLN A 174 -21.65 14.45 -11.52
CA GLN A 174 -20.97 14.43 -10.22
C GLN A 174 -21.23 15.73 -9.44
N TRP A 175 -20.81 15.77 -8.18
CA TRP A 175 -21.19 16.76 -7.16
C TRP A 175 -20.76 18.22 -7.46
N PHE A 176 -21.53 18.93 -8.28
CA PHE A 176 -21.40 20.37 -8.54
C PHE A 176 -22.42 21.19 -7.74
N VAL A 177 -22.13 22.48 -7.51
CA VAL A 177 -23.06 23.43 -6.89
C VAL A 177 -23.88 24.15 -7.95
N LEU A 178 -23.21 24.57 -9.03
CA LEU A 178 -23.79 25.36 -10.12
C LEU A 178 -23.30 24.83 -11.47
N GLY A 179 -24.22 24.70 -12.42
CA GLY A 179 -23.95 24.19 -13.77
C GLY A 179 -24.54 25.10 -14.85
N GLY A 180 -23.83 25.31 -15.96
CA GLY A 180 -24.32 26.05 -17.11
C GLY A 180 -24.26 25.21 -18.38
N ASN A 181 -25.42 24.97 -19.01
CA ASN A 181 -25.51 24.27 -20.30
C ASN A 181 -25.61 25.29 -21.42
N LEU A 182 -24.57 25.42 -22.22
CA LEU A 182 -24.48 26.46 -23.24
C LEU A 182 -25.09 25.95 -24.55
N PHE A 183 -25.96 26.76 -25.17
CA PHE A 183 -26.61 26.43 -26.43
C PHE A 183 -26.63 27.61 -27.41
N GLY A 184 -26.45 27.35 -28.71
CA GLY A 184 -26.84 28.26 -29.79
C GLY A 184 -28.28 28.02 -30.27
N GLY A 185 -28.90 29.03 -30.90
CA GLY A 185 -30.24 28.92 -31.51
C GLY A 185 -31.42 29.02 -30.54
N SER A 186 -32.66 29.09 -31.07
CA SER A 186 -33.89 29.13 -30.27
C SER A 186 -34.30 27.72 -29.82
N VAL A 187 -33.94 27.33 -28.61
CA VAL A 187 -34.41 26.09 -27.97
C VAL A 187 -35.39 26.48 -26.85
N GLU A 188 -36.53 25.79 -26.77
CA GLU A 188 -37.44 25.92 -25.61
C GLU A 188 -36.80 25.17 -24.43
N VAL A 189 -36.42 25.89 -23.38
CA VAL A 189 -35.80 25.27 -22.20
C VAL A 189 -36.49 25.78 -20.94
N GLY A 190 -37.06 24.86 -20.17
CA GLY A 190 -37.60 25.11 -18.83
C GLY A 190 -36.61 24.70 -17.73
N TYR A 191 -36.91 25.11 -16.50
CA TYR A 191 -36.32 24.54 -15.28
C TYR A 191 -37.42 23.90 -14.45
N SER A 192 -37.07 22.92 -13.63
CA SER A 192 -38.04 22.17 -12.84
C SER A 192 -38.15 22.72 -11.43
N SER A 193 -39.24 23.44 -11.16
CA SER A 193 -39.69 23.81 -9.82
C SER A 193 -41.18 23.45 -9.69
N GLU A 194 -41.51 22.19 -9.39
CA GLU A 194 -42.88 21.87 -8.95
C GLU A 194 -42.91 21.56 -7.47
N SER A 195 -43.57 22.46 -6.73
CA SER A 195 -44.33 22.16 -5.54
C SER A 195 -45.72 21.63 -5.94
N SER A 196 -46.05 20.37 -5.63
CA SER A 196 -47.45 20.03 -5.30
C SER A 196 -47.57 18.82 -4.39
N SER A 197 -47.93 19.13 -3.15
CA SER A 197 -48.58 18.24 -2.21
C SER A 197 -49.98 17.84 -2.70
N SER A 198 -50.30 16.57 -2.45
CA SER A 198 -51.58 16.08 -1.93
C SER A 198 -52.89 16.67 -2.50
N GLN A 199 -53.70 15.76 -3.04
CA GLN A 199 -55.17 15.90 -3.09
C GLN A 199 -55.73 16.50 -1.79
N VAL A 200 -56.15 17.77 -1.77
CA VAL A 200 -57.14 18.27 -0.80
C VAL A 200 -58.08 19.29 -1.45
N THR A 201 -59.33 19.13 -1.05
CA THR A 201 -60.60 19.80 -1.34
C THR A 201 -60.60 21.29 -1.71
N PRO A 202 -61.57 21.72 -2.54
CA PRO A 202 -61.77 23.12 -2.93
C PRO A 202 -62.35 23.93 -1.76
N GLY A 203 -61.56 24.89 -1.26
CA GLY A 203 -62.02 25.84 -0.25
C GLY A 203 -60.96 26.21 0.79
N ALA A 204 -59.81 26.73 0.35
CA ALA A 204 -58.91 27.49 1.22
C ALA A 204 -58.16 28.54 0.39
N ASP A 205 -58.15 29.75 0.92
CA ASP A 205 -57.69 31.00 0.33
C ASP A 205 -56.18 30.93 -0.02
N ARG A 206 -55.82 31.09 -1.30
CA ARG A 206 -54.42 31.18 -1.76
C ARG A 206 -53.86 32.55 -1.40
N ARG A 207 -53.03 32.62 -0.35
CA ARG A 207 -52.00 33.65 -0.25
C ARG A 207 -50.70 33.12 -0.86
N THR A 208 -50.07 34.03 -1.59
CA THR A 208 -48.78 34.01 -2.29
C THR A 208 -47.62 33.51 -1.43
N ASP A 209 -47.07 32.34 -1.73
CA ASP A 209 -45.69 32.01 -1.37
C ASP A 209 -45.02 31.50 -2.66
N GLU A 210 -44.17 32.33 -3.27
CA GLU A 210 -43.31 31.93 -4.40
C GLU A 210 -42.25 30.94 -3.87
N ASP A 211 -42.01 29.84 -4.60
CA ASP A 211 -40.93 28.88 -4.30
C ASP A 211 -39.57 29.59 -4.34
N HIS A 212 -38.76 29.44 -3.29
CA HIS A 212 -37.48 30.12 -3.17
C HIS A 212 -36.47 29.71 -4.26
N ASP A 213 -36.54 28.47 -4.75
CA ASP A 213 -35.65 27.99 -5.81
C ASP A 213 -36.06 28.54 -7.18
N ASP A 214 -37.35 28.74 -7.44
CA ASP A 214 -37.85 29.41 -8.65
C ASP A 214 -37.32 30.85 -8.77
N ALA A 215 -37.36 31.60 -7.67
CA ALA A 215 -36.78 32.95 -7.62
C ALA A 215 -35.26 32.94 -7.86
N LEU A 216 -34.56 31.94 -7.34
CA LEU A 216 -33.12 31.77 -7.55
C LEU A 216 -32.78 31.44 -9.01
N PHE A 217 -33.52 30.54 -9.66
CA PHE A 217 -33.34 30.25 -11.09
C PHE A 217 -33.54 31.50 -11.96
N ARG A 218 -34.61 32.27 -11.70
CA ARG A 218 -34.85 33.55 -12.38
C ARG A 218 -33.68 34.52 -12.20
N TYR A 219 -33.14 34.63 -10.98
CA TYR A 219 -31.98 35.47 -10.70
C TYR A 219 -30.70 35.02 -11.42
N LEU A 220 -30.44 33.72 -11.51
CA LEU A 220 -29.28 33.16 -12.22
C LEU A 220 -29.37 33.43 -13.73
N VAL A 221 -30.55 33.25 -14.33
CA VAL A 221 -30.81 33.58 -15.74
C VAL A 221 -30.68 35.08 -16.00
N GLN A 222 -31.24 35.91 -15.11
CA GLN A 222 -31.11 37.36 -15.17
C GLN A 222 -29.65 37.81 -15.09
N THR A 223 -28.87 37.22 -14.18
CA THR A 223 -27.42 37.47 -14.05
C THR A 223 -26.70 37.24 -15.38
N PHE A 224 -26.96 36.11 -16.04
CA PHE A 224 -26.33 35.83 -17.32
C PHE A 224 -26.77 36.80 -18.42
N THR A 225 -28.08 37.06 -18.53
CA THR A 225 -28.64 37.89 -19.61
C THR A 225 -28.28 39.37 -19.50
N GLU A 226 -28.26 39.95 -18.30
CA GLU A 226 -27.94 41.37 -18.06
C GLU A 226 -26.46 41.70 -18.26
N ASN A 227 -25.57 40.72 -18.08
CA ASN A 227 -24.13 40.90 -18.23
C ASN A 227 -23.62 40.67 -19.67
N ARG A 228 -24.54 40.56 -20.64
CA ARG A 228 -24.19 40.46 -22.07
C ARG A 228 -23.99 41.84 -22.68
N SER A 229 -23.02 41.95 -23.59
CA SER A 229 -22.69 43.23 -24.23
C SER A 229 -23.69 43.67 -25.32
N ASN A 230 -24.43 42.73 -25.93
CA ASN A 230 -25.47 42.98 -26.94
C ASN A 230 -26.57 41.89 -26.82
N VAL A 231 -27.84 42.29 -26.91
CA VAL A 231 -28.99 41.38 -26.91
C VAL A 231 -29.48 41.23 -28.36
N ASP A 232 -29.31 40.07 -28.95
CA ASP A 232 -29.85 39.79 -30.28
C ASP A 232 -31.40 39.78 -30.23
N PRO A 233 -32.12 40.28 -31.25
CA PRO A 233 -33.59 40.37 -31.23
C PRO A 233 -34.33 39.05 -31.04
N CYS A 234 -33.72 37.92 -31.40
CA CYS A 234 -34.31 36.58 -31.20
C CYS A 234 -34.36 36.15 -29.72
N LEU A 235 -33.66 36.87 -28.84
CA LEU A 235 -33.57 36.58 -27.41
C LEU A 235 -34.66 37.32 -26.61
N ASP A 236 -35.33 38.33 -27.19
CA ASP A 236 -36.40 39.09 -26.53
C ASP A 236 -37.70 38.27 -26.35
N GLU A 237 -37.92 37.22 -27.15
CA GLU A 237 -39.03 36.28 -26.96
C GLU A 237 -38.86 35.37 -25.72
N GLN A 238 -37.67 35.31 -25.11
CA GLN A 238 -37.42 34.45 -23.94
C GLN A 238 -37.84 35.06 -22.61
N LYS A 239 -37.94 36.40 -22.50
CA LYS A 239 -38.47 37.05 -21.28
C LYS A 239 -39.93 36.64 -20.99
N GLU A 240 -40.70 36.25 -22.01
CA GLU A 240 -42.08 35.78 -21.86
C GLU A 240 -42.24 34.24 -21.86
N LYS A 241 -41.19 33.48 -22.21
CA LYS A 241 -41.22 32.00 -22.31
C LYS A 241 -40.66 31.25 -21.09
N PHE A 242 -39.98 31.91 -20.15
CA PHE A 242 -39.76 31.36 -18.80
C PHE A 242 -41.07 31.40 -17.98
N LYS A 243 -42.07 30.63 -18.42
CA LYS A 243 -43.26 30.35 -17.62
C LYS A 243 -42.96 29.12 -16.77
N SER A 244 -43.21 29.23 -15.46
CA SER A 244 -43.27 28.07 -14.57
C SER A 244 -44.11 26.97 -15.22
N GLY A 245 -43.54 25.79 -15.46
CA GLY A 245 -44.26 24.65 -16.03
C GLY A 245 -44.37 24.60 -17.56
N ALA A 246 -43.32 24.95 -18.31
CA ALA A 246 -43.24 24.65 -19.73
C ALA A 246 -42.95 23.14 -19.96
N THR A 247 -44.03 22.37 -20.16
CA THR A 247 -44.09 21.01 -20.73
C THR A 247 -43.08 19.99 -20.20
N ASP A 248 -43.46 19.36 -19.09
CA ASP A 248 -43.43 17.91 -18.83
C ASP A 248 -42.55 17.06 -19.77
N VAL A 249 -41.23 17.10 -19.54
CA VAL A 249 -40.35 15.98 -19.89
C VAL A 249 -39.74 15.49 -18.58
N GLN A 250 -40.50 14.71 -17.82
CA GLN A 250 -39.94 13.95 -16.68
C GLN A 250 -38.67 13.22 -17.15
N GLY A 251 -37.52 13.60 -16.58
CA GLY A 251 -36.24 12.92 -16.84
C GLY A 251 -35.23 13.72 -17.67
N SER A 252 -35.33 15.05 -17.74
CA SER A 252 -34.27 15.88 -18.33
C SER A 252 -32.97 15.87 -17.50
N THR A 253 -31.82 16.19 -18.11
CA THR A 253 -30.52 16.29 -17.41
C THR A 253 -30.54 17.36 -16.30
N GLN A 254 -31.33 18.40 -16.49
CA GLN A 254 -31.57 19.47 -15.53
C GLN A 254 -32.40 18.96 -14.34
N ASP A 255 -33.44 18.17 -14.58
CA ASP A 255 -34.24 17.53 -13.51
C ASP A 255 -33.39 16.57 -12.69
N PHE A 256 -32.54 15.80 -13.36
CA PHE A 256 -31.64 14.88 -12.69
C PHE A 256 -30.62 15.63 -11.84
N SER A 257 -30.04 16.72 -12.36
CA SER A 257 -29.06 17.54 -11.61
C SER A 257 -29.68 18.20 -10.37
N TYR A 258 -30.95 18.60 -10.46
CA TYR A 258 -31.73 19.20 -9.37
C TYR A 258 -32.23 18.16 -8.36
N PHE A 259 -32.99 17.13 -8.77
CA PHE A 259 -33.62 16.17 -7.85
C PHE A 259 -32.73 15.01 -7.42
N ARG A 260 -31.63 14.74 -8.14
CA ARG A 260 -30.69 13.64 -7.84
C ARG A 260 -29.27 14.13 -7.54
N GLY A 261 -28.98 15.41 -7.75
CA GLY A 261 -27.69 16.04 -7.44
C GLY A 261 -27.83 17.29 -6.56
N ASN A 262 -26.68 17.87 -6.22
CA ASN A 262 -26.63 19.15 -5.50
C ASN A 262 -26.61 20.37 -6.45
N CYS A 263 -26.67 20.14 -7.77
CA CYS A 263 -26.30 21.13 -8.78
C CYS A 263 -27.54 21.86 -9.32
N LEU A 264 -27.54 23.20 -9.19
CA LEU A 264 -28.49 24.06 -9.90
C LEU A 264 -27.99 24.26 -11.33
N GLU A 265 -28.61 23.58 -12.29
CA GLU A 265 -28.22 23.64 -13.70
C GLU A 265 -29.13 24.58 -14.49
N VAL A 266 -28.52 25.58 -15.14
CA VAL A 266 -29.25 26.59 -15.93
C VAL A 266 -28.87 26.48 -17.41
N PRO A 267 -29.85 26.47 -18.33
CA PRO A 267 -29.58 26.60 -19.75
C PRO A 267 -29.18 28.05 -20.10
N LEU A 268 -28.00 28.21 -20.70
CA LEU A 268 -27.40 29.49 -21.06
C LEU A 268 -27.38 29.64 -22.59
N GLN A 269 -28.28 30.44 -23.13
CA GLN A 269 -28.35 30.66 -24.58
C GLN A 269 -27.28 31.67 -25.02
N LEU A 270 -26.42 31.29 -25.95
CA LEU A 270 -25.30 32.11 -26.43
C LEU A 270 -25.67 33.07 -27.58
N GLY A 271 -26.61 32.71 -28.45
CA GLY A 271 -27.00 33.54 -29.60
C GLY A 271 -28.05 32.88 -30.51
N CYS A 272 -28.52 33.58 -31.55
CA CYS A 272 -29.63 33.13 -32.41
C CYS A 272 -29.30 31.96 -33.35
N CYS A 273 -28.02 31.72 -33.63
CA CYS A 273 -27.59 30.77 -34.62
C CYS A 273 -26.82 29.64 -33.93
N LYS A 274 -27.19 28.39 -34.21
CA LYS A 274 -26.52 27.19 -33.70
C LYS A 274 -25.11 27.01 -34.28
N PHE A 275 -24.95 27.29 -35.57
CA PHE A 275 -23.69 27.21 -36.29
C PHE A 275 -23.41 28.47 -37.14
N PRO A 276 -23.08 29.60 -36.50
CA PRO A 276 -22.81 30.84 -37.23
C PRO A 276 -21.54 30.75 -38.08
N PRO A 277 -21.38 31.61 -39.11
CA PRO A 277 -20.13 31.70 -39.85
C PRO A 277 -18.94 31.98 -38.91
N ALA A 278 -17.76 31.46 -39.22
CA ALA A 278 -16.59 31.56 -38.36
C ALA A 278 -16.16 33.02 -38.11
N SER A 279 -16.55 33.96 -38.97
CA SER A 279 -16.36 35.41 -38.76
C SER A 279 -17.11 35.95 -37.54
N GLU A 280 -18.17 35.28 -37.09
CA GLU A 280 -19.01 35.67 -35.95
C GLU A 280 -18.52 35.09 -34.62
N LEU A 281 -17.56 34.15 -34.62
CA LEU A 281 -17.07 33.49 -33.40
C LEU A 281 -16.49 34.48 -32.38
N TYR A 282 -15.66 35.43 -32.83
CA TYR A 282 -15.08 36.44 -31.93
C TYR A 282 -16.12 37.41 -31.35
N PRO A 283 -17.04 37.99 -32.16
CA PRO A 283 -18.18 38.73 -31.63
C PRO A 283 -19.00 37.93 -30.60
N GLN A 284 -19.33 36.67 -30.88
CA GLN A 284 -20.12 35.81 -29.99
C GLN A 284 -19.40 35.52 -28.67
N TRP A 285 -18.10 35.23 -28.74
CA TRP A 285 -17.25 35.09 -27.55
C TRP A 285 -17.25 36.37 -26.70
N ARG A 286 -16.97 37.53 -27.32
CA ARG A 286 -16.90 38.81 -26.62
C ARG A 286 -18.23 39.17 -25.95
N ASN A 287 -19.35 38.89 -26.62
CA ASN A 287 -20.69 39.21 -26.11
C ASN A 287 -21.07 38.39 -24.87
N ASN A 288 -20.54 37.16 -24.73
CA ASN A 288 -20.90 36.21 -23.67
C ASN A 288 -19.83 36.08 -22.56
N ARG A 289 -18.60 36.56 -22.78
CA ARG A 289 -17.48 36.42 -21.82
C ARG A 289 -17.84 36.93 -20.42
N ASP A 290 -18.32 38.18 -20.32
CA ASP A 290 -18.57 38.81 -19.02
C ASP A 290 -19.78 38.18 -18.31
N ALA A 291 -20.75 37.66 -19.08
CA ALA A 291 -21.88 36.88 -18.60
C ALA A 291 -21.47 35.53 -18.01
N LEU A 292 -20.53 34.81 -18.64
CA LEU A 292 -19.99 33.54 -18.12
C LEU A 292 -19.18 33.77 -16.83
N LEU A 293 -18.42 34.85 -16.72
CA LEU A 293 -17.74 35.16 -15.46
C LEU A 293 -18.75 35.53 -14.36
N ALA A 294 -19.74 36.37 -14.68
CA ALA A 294 -20.76 36.81 -13.71
C ALA A 294 -21.66 35.67 -13.22
N TYR A 295 -21.97 34.70 -14.09
CA TYR A 295 -22.71 33.51 -13.71
C TYR A 295 -21.91 32.63 -12.74
N MET A 296 -20.64 32.37 -13.04
CA MET A 296 -19.77 31.56 -12.20
C MET A 296 -19.56 32.15 -10.80
N GLU A 297 -19.50 33.47 -10.67
CA GLU A 297 -19.43 34.17 -9.37
C GLU A 297 -20.59 33.80 -8.44
N LYS A 298 -21.76 33.46 -8.99
CA LYS A 298 -22.95 33.13 -8.19
C LYS A 298 -22.82 31.81 -7.44
N VAL A 299 -21.79 31.00 -7.70
CA VAL A 299 -21.52 29.80 -6.90
C VAL A 299 -21.13 30.13 -5.44
N HIS A 300 -20.75 31.38 -5.16
CA HIS A 300 -20.27 31.84 -3.86
C HIS A 300 -21.34 32.49 -2.96
N ILE A 301 -22.61 32.49 -3.37
CA ILE A 301 -23.71 33.11 -2.59
C ILE A 301 -24.49 32.06 -1.76
N GLY A 302 -25.38 32.52 -0.88
CA GLY A 302 -26.28 31.64 -0.12
C GLY A 302 -25.70 31.20 1.22
N VAL A 303 -25.67 29.89 1.49
CA VAL A 303 -25.21 29.30 2.74
C VAL A 303 -24.18 28.21 2.47
N ARG A 304 -23.12 28.18 3.27
CA ARG A 304 -22.12 27.10 3.25
C ARG A 304 -21.72 26.70 4.66
N GLY A 305 -21.20 25.50 4.85
CA GLY A 305 -20.63 25.11 6.13
C GLY A 305 -20.50 23.60 6.24
N HIS A 306 -20.42 23.09 7.47
CA HIS A 306 -20.22 21.67 7.75
C HIS A 306 -21.35 21.09 8.61
N VAL A 307 -21.79 19.88 8.28
CA VAL A 307 -22.60 19.03 9.15
C VAL A 307 -21.64 18.11 9.90
N LEU A 308 -21.55 18.31 11.21
CA LEU A 308 -20.63 17.61 12.09
C LEU A 308 -21.41 16.77 13.11
N ASN A 309 -20.78 15.76 13.68
CA ASN A 309 -21.27 15.09 14.88
C ASN A 309 -20.75 15.79 16.14
N SER A 310 -21.16 15.32 17.32
CA SER A 310 -20.66 15.82 18.63
C SER A 310 -19.14 15.68 18.82
N SER A 311 -18.48 14.84 18.03
CA SER A 311 -17.02 14.62 18.01
C SER A 311 -16.26 15.61 17.13
N GLY A 312 -16.98 16.47 16.39
CA GLY A 312 -16.38 17.36 15.39
C GLY A 312 -16.01 16.69 14.07
N MET A 313 -16.46 15.45 13.83
CA MET A 313 -16.30 14.77 12.53
C MET A 313 -17.44 15.14 11.59
N GLY A 314 -17.09 15.41 10.33
CA GLY A 314 -18.05 15.59 9.25
C GLY A 314 -18.97 14.39 9.05
N ILE A 315 -20.25 14.64 8.83
CA ILE A 315 -21.28 13.64 8.54
C ILE A 315 -21.62 13.74 7.04
N PRO A 316 -20.94 12.96 6.18
CA PRO A 316 -21.19 12.97 4.74
C PRO A 316 -22.57 12.41 4.40
N GLY A 317 -23.14 12.87 3.29
CA GLY A 317 -24.47 12.48 2.85
C GLY A 317 -25.62 12.99 3.72
N SER A 318 -25.34 13.89 4.67
CA SER A 318 -26.39 14.55 5.45
C SER A 318 -27.27 15.38 4.53
N ASN A 319 -28.57 15.31 4.70
CA ASN A 319 -29.55 16.10 3.97
C ASN A 319 -29.64 17.50 4.58
N ILE A 320 -29.45 18.54 3.77
CA ILE A 320 -29.74 19.93 4.13
C ILE A 320 -31.02 20.31 3.40
N SER A 321 -32.10 20.53 4.16
CA SER A 321 -33.38 21.01 3.65
C SER A 321 -33.65 22.43 4.12
N VAL A 322 -34.24 23.24 3.25
CA VAL A 322 -34.71 24.59 3.56
C VAL A 322 -36.23 24.53 3.66
N ALA A 323 -36.80 25.11 4.72
CA ALA A 323 -38.24 25.12 4.89
C ALA A 323 -38.92 25.89 3.74
N GLY A 324 -39.92 25.27 3.10
CA GLY A 324 -40.63 25.85 1.97
C GLY A 324 -40.04 25.55 0.58
N THR A 325 -38.97 24.76 0.50
CA THR A 325 -38.38 24.28 -0.78
C THR A 325 -38.33 22.76 -0.83
N ASP A 326 -38.59 22.17 -1.99
CA ASP A 326 -38.54 20.71 -2.18
C ASP A 326 -37.13 20.18 -2.52
N HIS A 327 -36.18 21.05 -2.86
CA HIS A 327 -34.80 20.65 -3.16
C HIS A 327 -34.00 20.39 -1.89
N ILE A 328 -33.58 19.14 -1.71
CA ILE A 328 -32.70 18.72 -0.62
C ILE A 328 -31.31 18.48 -1.20
N ILE A 329 -30.31 19.19 -0.67
CA ILE A 329 -28.90 18.93 -1.02
C ILE A 329 -28.26 18.00 -0.01
N THR A 330 -27.18 17.34 -0.40
CA THR A 330 -26.42 16.44 0.47
C THR A 330 -25.05 17.00 0.82
N ALA A 331 -24.61 16.84 2.07
CA ALA A 331 -23.27 17.18 2.50
C ALA A 331 -22.22 16.27 1.86
N TRP A 332 -21.05 16.81 1.55
CA TRP A 332 -19.92 16.10 0.94
C TRP A 332 -19.07 15.34 1.97
N THR A 333 -17.95 14.78 1.51
CA THR A 333 -17.15 13.76 2.20
C THR A 333 -16.67 14.18 3.60
N TYR A 334 -16.52 15.48 3.87
CA TYR A 334 -16.14 16.02 5.19
C TYR A 334 -17.28 16.75 5.89
N GLY A 335 -18.52 16.45 5.49
CA GLY A 335 -19.73 17.13 5.98
C GLY A 335 -19.91 18.53 5.42
N ASP A 336 -19.01 19.02 4.56
CA ASP A 336 -19.09 20.31 3.91
C ASP A 336 -20.25 20.39 2.90
N TYR A 337 -20.95 21.51 2.83
CA TYR A 337 -22.08 21.70 1.93
C TYR A 337 -22.19 23.16 1.46
N TYR A 338 -22.83 23.35 0.31
CA TYR A 338 -23.10 24.66 -0.30
C TYR A 338 -24.54 24.67 -0.81
N ARG A 339 -25.36 25.57 -0.27
CA ARG A 339 -26.75 25.77 -0.63
C ARG A 339 -26.91 27.20 -1.16
N LEU A 340 -27.05 27.36 -2.47
CA LEU A 340 -27.34 28.66 -3.05
C LEU A 340 -28.73 29.12 -2.60
N LEU A 341 -28.81 30.35 -2.09
CA LEU A 341 -30.04 31.01 -1.65
C LEU A 341 -29.91 32.50 -1.94
N LEU A 342 -31.03 33.14 -2.24
CA LEU A 342 -31.10 34.59 -2.33
C LEU A 342 -31.08 35.22 -0.92
N PRO A 343 -30.77 36.52 -0.78
CA PRO A 343 -30.81 37.20 0.51
C PRO A 343 -32.20 37.11 1.16
N GLY A 344 -32.25 36.69 2.42
CA GLY A 344 -33.51 36.38 3.10
C GLY A 344 -33.32 35.72 4.46
N MET A 345 -34.42 35.35 5.11
CA MET A 345 -34.41 34.60 6.38
C MET A 345 -34.99 33.21 6.16
N TYR A 346 -34.22 32.18 6.51
CA TYR A 346 -34.56 30.79 6.23
C TYR A 346 -34.51 29.92 7.48
N ASN A 347 -35.35 28.89 7.53
CA ASN A 347 -35.22 27.80 8.50
C ASN A 347 -34.55 26.63 7.79
N ILE A 348 -33.35 26.27 8.22
CA ILE A 348 -32.53 25.26 7.55
C ILE A 348 -32.35 24.08 8.50
N THR A 349 -32.64 22.88 7.99
CA THR A 349 -32.54 21.64 8.74
C THR A 349 -31.46 20.75 8.16
N ALA A 350 -30.50 20.36 8.98
CA ALA A 350 -29.61 19.25 8.67
C ALA A 350 -30.17 17.97 9.29
N SER A 351 -30.24 16.91 8.50
CA SER A 351 -30.70 15.60 8.94
C SER A 351 -29.80 14.52 8.38
N SER A 352 -29.54 13.49 9.16
CA SER A 352 -28.74 12.35 8.72
C SER A 352 -29.24 11.10 9.43
N LEU A 353 -29.23 9.97 8.71
CA LEU A 353 -29.77 8.72 9.23
C LEU A 353 -28.98 8.29 10.47
N GLY A 354 -29.69 8.01 11.58
CA GLY A 354 -29.09 7.67 12.87
C GLY A 354 -28.79 8.88 13.78
N TYR A 355 -29.16 10.09 13.37
CA TYR A 355 -29.05 11.31 14.16
C TYR A 355 -30.40 12.01 14.30
N LEU A 356 -30.58 12.75 15.39
CA LEU A 356 -31.69 13.69 15.53
C LEU A 356 -31.49 14.86 14.56
N PRO A 357 -32.50 15.19 13.73
CA PRO A 357 -32.42 16.34 12.84
C PRO A 357 -32.23 17.62 13.65
N CYS A 358 -31.39 18.51 13.15
CA CYS A 358 -31.09 19.80 13.77
C CYS A 358 -31.59 20.90 12.85
N THR A 359 -32.60 21.64 13.30
CA THR A 359 -33.13 22.82 12.60
C THR A 359 -32.58 24.08 13.26
N ILE A 360 -31.97 24.95 12.46
CA ILE A 360 -31.60 26.31 12.87
C ILE A 360 -32.61 27.24 12.20
N ASN A 361 -33.36 27.97 13.04
CA ASN A 361 -34.39 28.90 12.58
C ASN A 361 -33.81 30.30 12.38
N ASN A 362 -34.42 31.07 11.47
CA ASN A 362 -34.06 32.47 11.19
C ASN A 362 -32.59 32.67 10.76
N VAL A 363 -32.05 31.75 9.95
CA VAL A 363 -30.73 31.93 9.31
C VAL A 363 -30.82 33.12 8.35
N THR A 364 -30.06 34.18 8.62
CA THR A 364 -29.99 35.35 7.74
C THR A 364 -28.99 35.10 6.63
N VAL A 365 -29.47 35.03 5.39
CA VAL A 365 -28.65 34.99 4.17
C VAL A 365 -28.49 36.42 3.67
N ILE A 366 -27.23 36.84 3.46
CA ILE A 366 -26.88 38.18 2.99
C ILE A 366 -26.56 38.17 1.49
N GLU A 367 -26.57 39.36 0.88
CA GLU A 367 -26.10 39.54 -0.49
C GLU A 367 -24.58 39.49 -0.56
N GLY A 368 -24.04 38.78 -1.55
CA GLY A 368 -22.60 38.58 -1.71
C GLY A 368 -22.13 37.24 -1.14
N GLU A 369 -21.14 37.26 -0.25
CA GLU A 369 -20.50 36.05 0.28
C GLU A 369 -21.48 35.13 1.03
N ALA A 370 -21.36 33.82 0.78
CA ALA A 370 -22.18 32.81 1.44
C ALA A 370 -22.03 32.84 2.97
N THR A 371 -23.18 32.83 3.65
CA THR A 371 -23.28 32.80 5.10
C THR A 371 -22.77 31.45 5.62
N VAL A 372 -21.85 31.48 6.59
CA VAL A 372 -21.30 30.25 7.17
C VAL A 372 -22.26 29.69 8.23
N LEU A 373 -22.72 28.45 8.03
CA LEU A 373 -23.66 27.76 8.92
C LEU A 373 -23.22 26.31 9.14
N ASN A 374 -22.80 25.99 10.36
CA ASN A 374 -22.43 24.62 10.74
C ASN A 374 -23.55 23.96 11.56
N PHE A 375 -23.76 22.68 11.33
CA PHE A 375 -24.71 21.86 12.09
C PHE A 375 -23.96 20.85 12.95
N ILE A 376 -24.45 20.59 14.16
CA ILE A 376 -23.94 19.51 15.02
C ILE A 376 -25.10 18.55 15.29
N LEU A 377 -25.08 17.39 14.65
CA LEU A 377 -26.11 16.37 14.83
C LEU A 377 -25.78 15.46 16.02
N LYS A 378 -26.80 15.15 16.82
CA LYS A 378 -26.69 14.32 18.02
C LYS A 378 -27.40 12.99 17.81
N LYS A 379 -26.86 11.89 18.35
CA LYS A 379 -27.54 10.59 18.34
C LYS A 379 -28.67 10.57 19.39
N PRO A 380 -29.75 9.78 19.18
CA PRO A 380 -30.75 9.53 20.22
C PRO A 380 -30.09 8.79 21.41
N SER A 381 -30.25 9.27 22.63
CA SER A 381 -29.70 8.63 23.85
C SER A 381 -30.69 7.63 24.47
N GLU A 382 -30.19 6.50 24.99
CA GLU A 382 -30.97 5.36 25.55
C GLU A 382 -31.63 5.60 26.93
N GLU A 383 -31.51 6.78 27.55
CA GLU A 383 -32.18 7.09 28.82
C GLU A 383 -33.41 7.99 28.64
N VAL A 384 -34.52 7.44 28.13
CA VAL A 384 -35.89 7.77 28.59
C VAL A 384 -36.77 6.54 28.37
N LEU A 385 -36.99 5.76 29.43
CA LEU A 385 -37.87 4.58 29.42
C LEU A 385 -39.22 4.91 30.12
N MET A 386 -40.28 5.11 29.30
CA MET A 386 -41.71 4.74 29.51
C MET A 386 -42.50 5.45 30.67
N PRO A 387 -43.86 5.32 30.86
CA PRO A 387 -44.95 4.68 30.08
C PRO A 387 -46.26 5.52 29.91
N GLY A 388 -47.19 5.10 29.02
CA GLY A 388 -48.64 5.43 29.18
C GLY A 388 -49.55 5.49 27.93
N LEU A 389 -50.13 4.34 27.53
CA LEU A 389 -51.48 4.05 26.93
C LEU A 389 -52.05 4.91 25.75
N PRO A 390 -53.04 4.41 24.95
CA PRO A 390 -53.42 3.04 24.57
C PRO A 390 -53.51 2.84 23.03
N ALA A 391 -53.73 1.58 22.62
CA ALA A 391 -53.95 1.15 21.24
C ALA A 391 -55.00 1.97 20.48
N THR A 392 -54.67 2.40 19.25
CA THR A 392 -55.67 2.69 18.22
C THR A 392 -55.16 2.27 16.83
N THR A 393 -55.88 1.30 16.29
CA THR A 393 -55.90 0.79 14.92
C THR A 393 -56.09 1.89 13.88
N VAL A 394 -55.30 1.93 12.80
CA VAL A 394 -55.73 2.03 11.37
C VAL A 394 -54.51 1.74 10.43
N PRO A 395 -54.68 1.51 9.11
CA PRO A 395 -54.73 0.19 8.47
C PRO A 395 -53.50 -0.13 7.60
N VAL A 396 -53.27 -1.42 7.37
CA VAL A 396 -52.43 -1.92 6.27
C VAL A 396 -53.13 -1.60 4.95
N VAL A 397 -52.58 -0.67 4.18
CA VAL A 397 -52.91 -0.51 2.75
C VAL A 397 -51.92 -1.35 1.97
N ALA A 398 -52.40 -2.48 1.47
CA ALA A 398 -51.73 -3.30 0.48
C ALA A 398 -51.58 -2.50 -0.82
N TYR A 399 -50.35 -2.28 -1.28
CA TYR A 399 -50.11 -1.96 -2.68
C TYR A 399 -49.97 -3.27 -3.45
N GLN A 400 -51.00 -3.57 -4.22
CA GLN A 400 -51.02 -4.67 -5.20
C GLN A 400 -49.97 -4.43 -6.28
N SER A 401 -49.27 -5.52 -6.61
CA SER A 401 -48.50 -5.74 -7.83
C SER A 401 -49.36 -5.60 -9.09
N THR A 402 -48.81 -4.98 -10.14
CA THR A 402 -49.02 -5.19 -11.61
C THR A 402 -48.40 -3.96 -12.31
N GLU A 403 -47.54 -4.00 -13.33
CA GLU A 403 -47.06 -5.00 -14.30
C GLU A 403 -45.61 -4.64 -14.75
N PRO A 404 -44.87 -5.56 -15.40
CA PRO A 404 -43.43 -5.44 -15.68
C PRO A 404 -43.11 -4.58 -16.92
N ILE A 405 -42.07 -3.77 -16.82
CA ILE A 405 -41.49 -3.00 -17.94
C ILE A 405 -40.59 -3.93 -18.79
N PRO A 406 -40.55 -3.81 -20.13
CA PRO A 406 -39.99 -4.82 -21.03
C PRO A 406 -38.45 -4.88 -20.98
N GLU A 407 -37.91 -6.10 -21.03
CA GLU A 407 -36.48 -6.37 -21.20
C GLU A 407 -35.95 -5.81 -22.53
N PRO A 408 -34.79 -5.12 -22.55
CA PRO A 408 -34.02 -4.94 -23.77
C PRO A 408 -33.42 -6.29 -24.17
N ALA A 409 -33.46 -6.60 -25.48
CA ALA A 409 -33.15 -7.90 -26.04
C ALA A 409 -31.78 -8.45 -25.58
N VAL A 410 -31.85 -9.38 -24.62
CA VAL A 410 -30.76 -10.22 -24.17
C VAL A 410 -30.43 -11.21 -25.29
N GLN A 411 -29.19 -11.22 -25.78
CA GLN A 411 -28.61 -12.50 -26.19
C GLN A 411 -28.66 -13.39 -24.96
N LYS A 412 -29.57 -14.37 -24.95
CA LYS A 412 -29.80 -15.33 -23.85
C LYS A 412 -28.50 -16.05 -23.50
N ASN A 413 -27.68 -15.43 -22.66
CA ASN A 413 -26.69 -16.12 -21.86
C ASN A 413 -27.38 -16.51 -20.56
N HIS A 414 -27.59 -17.81 -20.42
CA HIS A 414 -28.18 -18.45 -19.26
C HIS A 414 -27.35 -18.11 -18.01
N PHE A 415 -27.95 -17.53 -16.95
CA PHE A 415 -27.26 -17.32 -15.69
C PHE A 415 -26.73 -18.67 -15.15
N SER A 416 -25.46 -18.71 -14.78
CA SER A 416 -24.81 -19.82 -14.11
C SER A 416 -23.96 -19.28 -12.96
N HIS A 417 -23.90 -20.02 -11.85
CA HIS A 417 -22.96 -19.71 -10.77
C HIS A 417 -21.53 -19.85 -11.28
N HIS A 418 -20.62 -18.98 -10.82
CA HIS A 418 -19.22 -19.04 -11.20
C HIS A 418 -18.60 -20.34 -10.67
N GLY A 419 -18.13 -21.20 -11.59
CA GLY A 419 -17.17 -22.25 -11.23
C GLY A 419 -15.81 -21.64 -10.93
N TYR A 420 -14.84 -22.45 -10.49
CA TYR A 420 -13.50 -21.93 -10.18
C TYR A 420 -12.86 -21.14 -11.34
N SER A 421 -12.87 -21.67 -12.57
CA SER A 421 -12.31 -20.98 -13.74
C SER A 421 -12.99 -19.65 -14.05
N ASP A 422 -14.32 -19.58 -13.86
CA ASP A 422 -15.09 -18.36 -14.08
C ASP A 422 -14.80 -17.32 -12.98
N LEU A 423 -14.70 -17.76 -11.73
CA LEU A 423 -14.35 -16.92 -10.59
C LEU A 423 -12.95 -16.34 -10.74
N GLU A 424 -11.97 -17.16 -11.12
CA GLU A 424 -10.60 -16.72 -11.37
C GLU A 424 -10.56 -15.67 -12.50
N SER A 425 -11.20 -15.98 -13.64
CA SER A 425 -11.26 -15.06 -14.78
C SER A 425 -11.96 -13.75 -14.42
N TYR A 426 -13.04 -13.81 -13.63
CA TYR A 426 -13.79 -12.64 -13.19
C TYR A 426 -12.97 -11.74 -12.26
N LEU A 427 -12.28 -12.31 -11.27
CA LEU A 427 -11.44 -11.55 -10.35
C LEU A 427 -10.23 -10.96 -11.07
N GLN A 428 -9.58 -11.70 -11.96
CA GLN A 428 -8.49 -11.19 -12.79
C GLN A 428 -8.97 -10.04 -13.69
N TRP A 429 -10.15 -10.18 -14.29
CA TRP A 429 -10.77 -9.12 -15.09
C TRP A 429 -11.04 -7.86 -14.26
N ILE A 430 -11.70 -7.97 -13.10
CA ILE A 430 -11.92 -6.83 -12.18
C ILE A 430 -10.58 -6.20 -11.77
N SER A 431 -9.57 -7.02 -11.45
CA SER A 431 -8.23 -6.54 -11.08
C SER A 431 -7.56 -5.77 -12.23
N SER A 432 -7.78 -6.19 -13.47
CA SER A 432 -7.22 -5.51 -14.65
C SER A 432 -7.92 -4.17 -14.92
N VAL A 433 -9.26 -4.15 -14.83
CA VAL A 433 -10.09 -2.98 -15.12
C VAL A 433 -9.90 -1.90 -14.06
N TYR A 434 -9.81 -2.29 -12.79
CA TYR A 434 -9.72 -1.36 -11.65
C TYR A 434 -8.34 -1.36 -10.98
N SER A 435 -7.28 -1.69 -11.72
CA SER A 435 -5.90 -1.92 -11.23
C SER A 435 -5.29 -0.83 -10.32
N SER A 436 -5.75 0.42 -10.43
CA SER A 436 -5.31 1.51 -9.52
C SER A 436 -5.80 1.35 -8.08
N ARG A 437 -6.81 0.51 -7.85
CA ARG A 437 -7.53 0.39 -6.57
C ARG A 437 -7.86 -1.05 -6.17
N THR A 438 -7.55 -2.01 -7.04
CA THR A 438 -7.69 -3.44 -6.78
C THR A 438 -6.34 -4.14 -6.86
N GLN A 439 -6.09 -5.06 -5.94
CA GLN A 439 -4.96 -5.98 -5.98
C GLN A 439 -5.49 -7.38 -5.72
N LEU A 440 -5.41 -8.22 -6.74
CA LEU A 440 -5.67 -9.64 -6.63
C LEU A 440 -4.40 -10.37 -6.19
N TYR A 441 -4.51 -11.18 -5.14
CA TYR A 441 -3.41 -12.02 -4.67
C TYR A 441 -3.95 -13.34 -4.13
N SER A 442 -3.11 -14.38 -4.15
CA SER A 442 -3.47 -15.68 -3.60
C SER A 442 -3.05 -15.79 -2.14
N ILE A 443 -3.90 -16.40 -1.33
CA ILE A 443 -3.58 -16.83 0.04
C ILE A 443 -3.11 -18.29 0.11
N GLY A 444 -2.70 -18.89 -1.00
CA GLY A 444 -2.24 -20.28 -1.07
C GLY A 444 -3.23 -21.15 -1.82
N GLN A 445 -3.03 -22.46 -1.75
CA GLN A 445 -3.72 -23.41 -2.62
C GLN A 445 -4.61 -24.36 -1.82
N SER A 446 -5.71 -24.79 -2.46
CA SER A 446 -6.58 -25.87 -2.00
C SER A 446 -5.92 -27.24 -2.09
N VAL A 447 -6.61 -28.29 -1.62
CA VAL A 447 -6.16 -29.68 -1.75
C VAL A 447 -5.93 -30.08 -3.20
N LEU A 448 -6.74 -29.60 -4.15
CA LEU A 448 -6.54 -29.86 -5.59
C LEU A 448 -5.59 -28.85 -6.28
N GLY A 449 -4.89 -28.01 -5.52
CA GLY A 449 -3.91 -27.06 -6.07
C GLY A 449 -4.52 -25.81 -6.70
N ARG A 450 -5.79 -25.50 -6.42
CA ARG A 450 -6.46 -24.28 -6.91
C ARG A 450 -6.11 -23.09 -6.02
N GLU A 451 -5.89 -21.92 -6.62
CA GLU A 451 -5.51 -20.71 -5.91
C GLU A 451 -6.69 -20.12 -5.11
N LEU A 452 -6.43 -19.73 -3.86
CA LEU A 452 -7.39 -19.08 -2.98
C LEU A 452 -7.26 -17.57 -3.14
N TYR A 453 -7.99 -17.01 -4.10
CA TYR A 453 -7.86 -15.60 -4.46
C TYR A 453 -8.57 -14.65 -3.49
N VAL A 454 -7.83 -13.61 -3.09
CA VAL A 454 -8.33 -12.47 -2.33
C VAL A 454 -8.23 -11.20 -3.16
N MET A 455 -9.34 -10.46 -3.22
CA MET A 455 -9.39 -9.12 -3.78
C MET A 455 -9.19 -8.09 -2.67
N LYS A 456 -8.06 -7.37 -2.68
CA LYS A 456 -7.84 -6.17 -1.85
C LYS A 456 -8.36 -4.94 -2.60
N ILE A 457 -9.16 -4.12 -1.93
CA ILE A 457 -9.75 -2.89 -2.48
C ILE A 457 -9.37 -1.72 -1.55
N SER A 458 -8.66 -0.72 -2.10
CA SER A 458 -8.21 0.51 -1.40
C SER A 458 -7.80 1.58 -2.43
N THR A 459 -7.53 2.83 -2.03
CA THR A 459 -7.08 3.88 -2.97
C THR A 459 -5.68 3.72 -3.50
N ASN A 460 -4.79 3.06 -2.75
CA ASN A 460 -3.43 2.77 -3.16
C ASN A 460 -3.08 1.36 -2.68
N VAL A 461 -3.33 0.36 -3.52
CA VAL A 461 -3.20 -1.05 -3.14
C VAL A 461 -1.76 -1.52 -2.90
N GLY A 462 -0.76 -0.78 -3.42
CA GLY A 462 0.68 -1.07 -3.26
C GLY A 462 1.42 -0.33 -2.15
N ILE A 463 0.76 0.55 -1.38
CA ILE A 463 1.37 1.32 -0.28
C ILE A 463 0.49 1.19 0.95
N ASP A 464 1.05 0.80 2.10
CA ASP A 464 0.32 0.85 3.37
C ASP A 464 0.16 2.29 3.84
N GLU A 465 -0.97 2.88 3.48
CA GLU A 465 -1.32 4.25 3.86
C GLU A 465 -1.71 4.33 5.34
N ALA A 466 -0.99 5.12 6.13
CA ALA A 466 -1.31 5.37 7.54
C ALA A 466 -2.80 5.72 7.76
N GLY A 467 -3.38 5.22 8.83
CA GLY A 467 -4.71 5.60 9.32
C GLY A 467 -5.90 4.84 8.71
N LYS A 468 -5.66 3.76 7.95
CA LYS A 468 -6.72 2.94 7.36
C LYS A 468 -6.90 1.60 8.08
N PRO A 469 -8.04 1.37 8.76
CA PRO A 469 -8.37 0.05 9.29
C PRO A 469 -8.63 -0.97 8.17
N GLU A 470 -8.46 -2.25 8.49
CA GLU A 470 -8.69 -3.37 7.56
C GLU A 470 -9.92 -4.19 7.98
N ILE A 471 -10.65 -4.69 6.98
CA ILE A 471 -11.78 -5.63 7.17
C ILE A 471 -11.67 -6.80 6.19
N ALA A 472 -12.00 -8.00 6.66
CA ALA A 472 -11.98 -9.24 5.88
C ALA A 472 -13.39 -9.82 5.66
N PHE A 473 -13.70 -10.24 4.44
CA PHE A 473 -14.88 -11.04 4.10
C PHE A 473 -14.48 -12.40 3.55
N VAL A 474 -15.15 -13.46 3.98
CA VAL A 474 -14.83 -14.85 3.62
C VAL A 474 -16.08 -15.61 3.19
N GLY A 475 -16.06 -16.30 2.06
CA GLY A 475 -17.20 -17.07 1.53
C GLY A 475 -16.87 -18.49 1.13
N ASN A 476 -17.93 -19.28 0.90
CA ASN A 476 -17.89 -20.63 0.36
C ASN A 476 -16.95 -21.63 1.07
N PHE A 477 -17.22 -21.92 2.36
CA PHE A 477 -16.50 -22.95 3.12
C PHE A 477 -16.88 -24.38 2.72
N HIS A 478 -18.08 -24.61 2.23
CA HIS A 478 -18.62 -25.95 1.93
C HIS A 478 -18.54 -26.31 0.44
N GLY A 479 -18.07 -25.40 -0.43
CA GLY A 479 -17.90 -25.62 -1.87
C GLY A 479 -19.21 -25.52 -2.66
N ASP A 480 -20.30 -26.05 -2.09
CA ASP A 480 -21.68 -25.97 -2.58
C ASP A 480 -22.41 -24.66 -2.20
N ASP A 481 -21.78 -23.80 -1.39
CA ASP A 481 -22.29 -22.50 -0.98
C ASP A 481 -22.02 -21.42 -2.05
N ALA A 482 -22.70 -21.61 -3.17
CA ALA A 482 -22.63 -20.72 -4.32
C ALA A 482 -23.25 -19.34 -4.02
N VAL A 483 -24.23 -19.26 -3.11
CA VAL A 483 -24.88 -17.98 -2.78
C VAL A 483 -23.90 -17.04 -2.05
N GLY A 484 -23.17 -17.51 -1.03
CA GLY A 484 -22.17 -16.69 -0.34
C GLY A 484 -21.10 -16.15 -1.30
N GLN A 485 -20.59 -17.01 -2.19
CA GLN A 485 -19.62 -16.64 -3.22
C GLN A 485 -20.13 -15.51 -4.13
N GLU A 486 -21.33 -15.67 -4.70
CA GLU A 486 -21.90 -14.69 -5.63
C GLU A 486 -22.18 -13.33 -4.97
N ILE A 487 -22.55 -13.31 -3.70
CA ILE A 487 -22.76 -12.08 -2.93
C ILE A 487 -21.43 -11.32 -2.74
N LEU A 488 -20.34 -12.04 -2.45
CA LEU A 488 -19.01 -11.44 -2.31
C LEU A 488 -18.45 -10.94 -3.65
N LEU A 489 -18.66 -11.67 -4.74
CA LEU A 489 -18.29 -11.20 -6.09
C LEU A 489 -19.06 -9.93 -6.48
N ARG A 490 -20.35 -9.86 -6.14
CA ARG A 490 -21.16 -8.63 -6.33
C ARG A 490 -20.66 -7.49 -5.46
N LEU A 491 -20.22 -7.75 -4.22
CA LEU A 491 -19.63 -6.73 -3.36
C LEU A 491 -18.32 -6.17 -3.95
N VAL A 492 -17.44 -7.05 -4.45
CA VAL A 492 -16.21 -6.64 -5.15
C VAL A 492 -16.54 -5.70 -6.31
N ASN A 493 -17.43 -6.10 -7.20
CA ASN A 493 -17.82 -5.27 -8.34
C ASN A 493 -18.51 -3.98 -7.90
N TYR A 494 -19.39 -4.04 -6.90
CA TYR A 494 -20.12 -2.87 -6.41
C TYR A 494 -19.18 -1.81 -5.82
N LEU A 495 -18.20 -2.23 -5.01
CA LEU A 495 -17.19 -1.33 -4.46
C LEU A 495 -16.31 -0.70 -5.55
N CYS A 496 -15.96 -1.45 -6.60
CA CYS A 496 -15.08 -0.96 -7.66
C CYS A 496 -15.81 -0.07 -8.68
N SER A 497 -16.95 -0.53 -9.19
CA SER A 497 -17.70 0.18 -10.25
C SER A 497 -18.35 1.47 -9.77
N ASN A 498 -18.68 1.58 -8.48
CA ASN A 498 -19.29 2.78 -7.92
C ASN A 498 -18.26 3.70 -7.25
N TYR A 499 -16.97 3.34 -7.23
CA TYR A 499 -15.93 4.22 -6.74
C TYR A 499 -15.78 5.45 -7.64
N GLY A 500 -15.82 6.65 -7.06
CA GLY A 500 -15.81 7.92 -7.76
C GLY A 500 -17.19 8.41 -8.22
N GLY A 501 -18.20 7.53 -8.26
CA GLY A 501 -19.60 7.87 -8.59
C GLY A 501 -20.54 7.89 -7.38
N ASP A 502 -20.35 6.98 -6.43
CA ASP A 502 -21.08 6.93 -5.15
C ASP A 502 -20.16 7.47 -4.02
N PRO A 503 -20.57 8.51 -3.28
CA PRO A 503 -19.68 9.13 -2.29
C PRO A 503 -19.47 8.25 -1.06
N LEU A 504 -20.44 7.38 -0.71
CA LEU A 504 -20.31 6.42 0.37
C LEU A 504 -19.27 5.36 0.02
N ILE A 505 -19.34 4.81 -1.19
CA ILE A 505 -18.39 3.81 -1.66
C ILE A 505 -17.00 4.42 -1.81
N THR A 506 -16.92 5.63 -2.36
CA THR A 506 -15.67 6.37 -2.48
C THR A 506 -15.04 6.59 -1.11
N GLN A 507 -15.82 7.01 -0.11
CA GLN A 507 -15.33 7.18 1.25
C GLN A 507 -14.88 5.84 1.86
N LEU A 508 -15.64 4.76 1.69
CA LEU A 508 -15.28 3.45 2.23
C LEU A 508 -13.96 2.95 1.67
N VAL A 509 -13.76 3.01 0.35
CA VAL A 509 -12.50 2.62 -0.29
C VAL A 509 -11.35 3.60 0.03
N ASN A 510 -11.65 4.88 0.23
CA ASN A 510 -10.67 5.90 0.65
C ASN A 510 -10.21 5.74 2.10
N SER A 511 -11.03 5.13 2.96
CA SER A 511 -10.80 5.12 4.41
C SER A 511 -10.51 3.72 4.96
N THR A 512 -10.88 2.67 4.24
CA THR A 512 -10.78 1.27 4.69
C THR A 512 -10.02 0.44 3.66
N ARG A 513 -9.22 -0.52 4.12
CA ARG A 513 -8.71 -1.60 3.26
C ARG A 513 -9.67 -2.78 3.36
N VAL A 514 -10.37 -3.08 2.27
CA VAL A 514 -11.36 -4.17 2.22
C VAL A 514 -10.73 -5.37 1.54
N HIS A 515 -10.70 -6.52 2.22
CA HIS A 515 -10.19 -7.76 1.67
C HIS A 515 -11.33 -8.76 1.55
N ILE A 516 -11.52 -9.33 0.36
CA ILE A 516 -12.63 -10.24 0.08
C ILE A 516 -12.07 -11.55 -0.50
N LEU A 517 -12.26 -12.65 0.21
CA LEU A 517 -12.00 -14.03 -0.20
C LEU A 517 -13.34 -14.69 -0.61
N PRO A 518 -13.68 -14.75 -1.91
CA PRO A 518 -15.00 -15.21 -2.32
C PRO A 518 -15.21 -16.72 -2.16
N SER A 519 -14.13 -17.52 -2.21
CA SER A 519 -14.21 -18.97 -2.02
C SER A 519 -13.02 -19.55 -1.25
N VAL A 520 -13.30 -20.17 -0.10
CA VAL A 520 -12.32 -20.95 0.68
C VAL A 520 -12.22 -22.37 0.14
N ASN A 521 -13.31 -22.95 -0.38
CA ASN A 521 -13.34 -24.28 -0.95
C ASN A 521 -13.62 -24.23 -2.46
N PRO A 522 -12.62 -23.87 -3.29
CA PRO A 522 -12.79 -23.82 -4.73
C PRO A 522 -12.90 -25.20 -5.39
N ASP A 523 -12.64 -26.29 -4.66
CA ASP A 523 -12.49 -27.63 -5.24
C ASP A 523 -13.84 -28.27 -5.60
N ASP A 524 -14.88 -28.00 -4.82
CA ASP A 524 -16.18 -28.68 -4.89
C ASP A 524 -17.26 -27.88 -5.67
N SER A 525 -16.84 -27.20 -6.74
CA SER A 525 -17.74 -26.40 -7.57
C SER A 525 -18.37 -27.24 -8.70
N GLY A 526 -19.23 -28.23 -8.39
CA GLY A 526 -20.22 -28.71 -9.36
C GLY A 526 -20.64 -30.18 -9.44
N ILE A 527 -20.22 -31.09 -8.56
CA ILE A 527 -20.69 -32.49 -8.62
C ILE A 527 -21.81 -32.71 -7.60
N SER A 528 -23.05 -32.74 -8.09
CA SER A 528 -24.16 -33.31 -7.33
C SER A 528 -23.96 -34.82 -7.21
N GLY A 529 -23.68 -35.29 -6.00
CA GLY A 529 -23.75 -36.71 -5.64
C GLY A 529 -22.44 -37.48 -5.73
N GLU A 530 -22.09 -38.15 -4.64
CA GLU A 530 -21.28 -39.38 -4.54
C GLU A 530 -20.23 -39.62 -5.64
N GLU A 531 -18.95 -39.26 -5.42
CA GLU A 531 -17.86 -40.06 -6.00
C GLU A 531 -16.69 -40.27 -5.03
N THR A 532 -16.44 -41.55 -4.79
CA THR A 532 -15.46 -42.17 -3.90
C THR A 532 -14.02 -42.08 -4.42
N ILE A 533 -13.08 -41.56 -3.63
CA ILE A 533 -11.63 -41.64 -3.87
C ILE A 533 -11.04 -42.81 -3.06
N ASN A 534 -10.36 -43.79 -3.68
CA ASN A 534 -9.65 -44.87 -2.96
C ASN A 534 -8.14 -44.58 -2.79
N GLU A 535 -7.51 -45.29 -1.85
CA GLU A 535 -6.29 -44.91 -1.11
C GLU A 535 -4.96 -44.82 -1.89
N HIS A 536 -4.92 -44.88 -3.23
CA HIS A 536 -3.69 -44.76 -4.03
C HIS A 536 -3.76 -43.70 -5.15
N GLY A 537 -4.78 -42.84 -5.16
CA GLY A 537 -4.79 -41.67 -6.05
C GLY A 537 -4.97 -41.98 -7.55
N ASP A 538 -5.52 -43.14 -7.91
CA ASP A 538 -5.90 -43.44 -9.29
C ASP A 538 -7.35 -43.98 -9.37
N PHE A 539 -8.06 -43.62 -10.43
CA PHE A 539 -9.50 -43.86 -10.61
C PHE A 539 -9.83 -45.36 -10.72
N GLY A 540 -10.26 -45.96 -9.62
CA GLY A 540 -11.07 -47.18 -9.53
C GLY A 540 -10.37 -48.54 -9.70
N ALA A 541 -10.01 -49.18 -8.58
CA ALA A 541 -10.22 -50.62 -8.35
C ALA A 541 -10.23 -50.89 -6.83
N GLY A 542 -11.23 -51.64 -6.34
CA GLY A 542 -11.54 -51.74 -4.92
C GLY A 542 -10.47 -52.38 -4.05
N LEU A 543 -10.33 -51.86 -2.82
CA LEU A 543 -9.98 -52.61 -1.61
C LEU A 543 -10.65 -51.87 -0.43
N ASN A 544 -11.37 -52.63 0.39
CA ASN A 544 -12.02 -52.18 1.62
C ASN A 544 -10.96 -51.89 2.68
N ASP A 545 -10.90 -50.68 3.24
CA ASP A 545 -10.42 -50.45 4.61
C ASP A 545 -10.89 -49.08 5.19
N GLY A 546 -11.84 -49.14 6.13
CA GLY A 546 -11.78 -48.42 7.41
C GLY A 546 -12.00 -46.90 7.56
N HIS A 547 -11.32 -46.00 6.83
CA HIS A 547 -11.09 -44.63 7.38
C HIS A 547 -11.14 -43.46 6.36
N LYS A 548 -12.31 -43.14 5.78
CA LYS A 548 -12.51 -41.88 5.02
C LYS A 548 -13.23 -40.84 5.89
N GLN A 549 -12.50 -39.81 6.33
CA GLN A 549 -13.05 -38.71 7.16
C GLN A 549 -13.30 -37.46 6.30
N ILE A 550 -14.58 -37.11 6.11
CA ILE A 550 -15.04 -35.87 5.46
C ILE A 550 -14.78 -34.71 6.46
N VAL A 551 -14.01 -33.70 6.07
CA VAL A 551 -13.61 -32.57 6.94
C VAL A 551 -14.43 -31.33 6.61
N ASP A 552 -15.16 -30.80 7.59
CA ASP A 552 -15.88 -29.53 7.50
C ASP A 552 -14.90 -28.35 7.71
N LEU A 553 -14.57 -27.63 6.63
CA LEU A 553 -13.64 -26.50 6.67
C LEU A 553 -14.12 -25.35 7.57
N SER A 554 -15.43 -25.19 7.78
CA SER A 554 -15.98 -24.16 8.67
C SER A 554 -15.72 -24.42 10.15
N ARG A 555 -15.23 -25.64 10.50
CA ARG A 555 -14.90 -26.11 11.86
C ARG A 555 -13.51 -26.75 11.97
N ASN A 556 -12.65 -26.55 10.98
CA ASN A 556 -11.34 -27.19 10.91
C ASN A 556 -10.22 -26.39 11.62
N PHE A 557 -10.56 -25.37 12.41
CA PHE A 557 -9.59 -24.54 13.12
C PHE A 557 -9.20 -25.20 14.46
N PRO A 558 -7.91 -25.24 14.83
CA PRO A 558 -7.45 -25.91 16.04
C PRO A 558 -7.85 -25.13 17.31
N ASP A 559 -8.29 -25.86 18.34
CA ASP A 559 -8.53 -25.33 19.70
C ASP A 559 -7.24 -25.47 20.56
N GLN A 560 -7.04 -24.57 21.54
CA GLN A 560 -5.85 -24.53 22.42
C GLN A 560 -5.66 -25.80 23.26
N VAL A 561 -6.69 -26.65 23.38
CA VAL A 561 -6.72 -27.83 24.24
C VAL A 561 -6.39 -29.13 23.47
N GLN A 562 -6.44 -29.15 22.13
CA GLN A 562 -6.24 -30.35 21.33
C GLN A 562 -5.00 -30.27 20.43
N THR A 563 -4.03 -31.14 20.70
CA THR A 563 -2.73 -31.19 20.01
C THR A 563 -2.74 -31.92 18.65
N GLU A 564 -3.86 -32.49 18.21
CA GLU A 564 -3.92 -33.32 16.99
C GLU A 564 -5.16 -33.05 16.09
N VAL A 565 -5.42 -31.80 15.72
CA VAL A 565 -6.37 -31.51 14.63
C VAL A 565 -5.61 -31.43 13.30
N PHE A 566 -5.91 -32.32 12.36
CA PHE A 566 -5.37 -32.22 10.99
C PHE A 566 -5.99 -31.01 10.28
N VAL A 567 -5.21 -29.93 10.19
CA VAL A 567 -5.62 -28.68 9.54
C VAL A 567 -5.41 -28.80 8.03
N ARG A 568 -6.49 -28.59 7.26
CA ARG A 568 -6.49 -28.61 5.80
C ARG A 568 -5.69 -27.43 5.21
N PRO A 569 -5.11 -27.57 4.00
CA PRO A 569 -4.37 -26.51 3.32
C PRO A 569 -5.13 -25.17 3.25
N GLU A 570 -6.44 -25.22 2.95
CA GLU A 570 -7.34 -24.09 2.86
C GLU A 570 -7.47 -23.37 4.21
N THR A 571 -7.74 -24.13 5.27
CA THR A 571 -7.84 -23.61 6.64
C THR A 571 -6.53 -22.97 7.07
N LYS A 572 -5.39 -23.62 6.80
CA LYS A 572 -4.05 -23.09 7.10
C LYS A 572 -3.77 -21.81 6.31
N ALA A 573 -4.22 -21.74 5.06
CA ALA A 573 -4.12 -20.56 4.22
C ALA A 573 -4.86 -19.34 4.82
N VAL A 574 -6.09 -19.55 5.28
CA VAL A 574 -6.93 -18.54 5.96
C VAL A 574 -6.32 -18.13 7.30
N MET A 575 -5.89 -19.08 8.13
CA MET A 575 -5.23 -18.79 9.42
C MET A 575 -4.01 -17.88 9.25
N ASN A 576 -3.14 -18.23 8.32
CA ASN A 576 -1.95 -17.47 8.02
C ASN A 576 -2.26 -16.07 7.49
N TRP A 577 -3.31 -15.95 6.67
CA TRP A 577 -3.77 -14.66 6.14
C TRP A 577 -4.36 -13.76 7.24
N MET A 578 -5.22 -14.31 8.10
CA MET A 578 -5.83 -13.58 9.22
C MET A 578 -4.80 -13.08 10.23
N LYS A 579 -3.71 -13.80 10.44
CA LYS A 579 -2.60 -13.30 11.28
C LYS A 579 -1.73 -12.28 10.54
N ALA A 580 -1.63 -12.38 9.21
CA ALA A 580 -0.75 -11.52 8.39
C ALA A 580 -1.17 -10.04 8.42
N HIS A 581 -2.49 -9.83 8.59
CA HIS A 581 -3.16 -8.56 8.61
C HIS A 581 -3.69 -8.23 10.01
N SER A 582 -3.72 -6.95 10.36
CA SER A 582 -4.38 -6.47 11.58
C SER A 582 -5.83 -6.11 11.26
N PHE A 583 -6.64 -7.11 10.90
CA PHE A 583 -8.07 -6.91 10.64
C PHE A 583 -8.77 -6.44 11.91
N VAL A 584 -9.57 -5.37 11.80
CA VAL A 584 -10.38 -4.88 12.92
C VAL A 584 -11.63 -5.74 13.08
N LEU A 585 -12.28 -6.07 11.96
CA LEU A 585 -13.43 -6.94 11.88
C LEU A 585 -13.23 -7.98 10.78
N SER A 586 -13.85 -9.14 10.93
CA SER A 586 -13.97 -10.14 9.86
C SER A 586 -15.38 -10.70 9.77
N ALA A 587 -15.81 -11.09 8.57
CA ALA A 587 -17.15 -11.61 8.34
C ALA A 587 -17.18 -12.79 7.38
N SER A 588 -17.71 -13.92 7.83
CA SER A 588 -18.02 -15.07 6.95
C SER A 588 -19.42 -14.91 6.36
N VAL A 589 -19.58 -14.98 5.04
CA VAL A 589 -20.87 -14.81 4.34
C VAL A 589 -21.29 -16.13 3.68
N LEU A 590 -22.45 -16.65 4.08
CA LEU A 590 -22.90 -18.01 3.78
C LEU A 590 -24.36 -18.10 3.29
N GLY A 591 -24.63 -19.04 2.39
CA GLY A 591 -25.96 -19.61 2.12
C GLY A 591 -26.34 -20.75 3.07
N GLY A 592 -27.54 -21.30 2.93
CA GLY A 592 -28.07 -22.38 3.80
C GLY A 592 -28.50 -21.97 5.23
N VAL A 593 -28.31 -20.71 5.61
CA VAL A 593 -28.62 -20.15 6.93
C VAL A 593 -29.03 -18.69 6.79
N ILE A 594 -29.94 -18.23 7.66
CA ILE A 594 -30.35 -16.82 7.73
C ILE A 594 -30.05 -16.26 9.13
N GLY A 595 -29.41 -15.09 9.16
CA GLY A 595 -29.14 -14.32 10.38
C GLY A 595 -27.65 -14.14 10.68
N VAL A 596 -27.33 -13.54 11.81
CA VAL A 596 -25.95 -13.23 12.21
C VAL A 596 -25.60 -13.97 13.51
N LYS A 597 -24.37 -14.49 13.61
CA LYS A 597 -23.84 -15.18 14.80
C LYS A 597 -22.40 -14.74 15.08
N PHE A 598 -22.04 -14.62 16.36
CA PHE A 598 -20.67 -14.37 16.83
C PHE A 598 -20.20 -15.52 17.75
N PRO A 599 -18.91 -15.55 18.18
CA PRO A 599 -18.35 -16.65 18.96
C PRO A 599 -19.13 -16.93 20.25
N ALA A 600 -19.24 -18.21 20.62
CA ALA A 600 -20.03 -18.63 21.78
C ALA A 600 -19.38 -18.31 23.14
N SER A 601 -18.06 -18.10 23.15
CA SER A 601 -17.27 -17.81 24.36
C SER A 601 -16.48 -16.54 24.15
N VAL A 602 -17.03 -15.41 24.57
CA VAL A 602 -16.41 -14.08 24.51
C VAL A 602 -16.42 -13.44 25.89
N ASP A 603 -15.54 -12.47 26.14
CA ASP A 603 -15.60 -11.71 27.39
C ASP A 603 -16.75 -10.71 27.34
N SER A 604 -17.36 -10.45 28.50
CA SER A 604 -18.48 -9.50 28.63
C SER A 604 -18.22 -8.11 28.02
N ILE A 605 -16.96 -7.66 28.00
CA ILE A 605 -16.56 -6.37 27.40
C ILE A 605 -16.69 -6.40 25.88
N ASP A 606 -16.31 -7.52 25.25
CA ASP A 606 -16.32 -7.71 23.81
C ASP A 606 -17.68 -8.15 23.30
N GLU A 607 -18.46 -8.87 24.12
CA GLU A 607 -19.84 -9.27 23.82
C GLU A 607 -20.71 -8.07 23.44
N ALA A 608 -20.61 -6.96 24.17
CA ALA A 608 -21.33 -5.72 23.86
C ALA A 608 -20.98 -5.14 22.48
N VAL A 609 -19.75 -5.31 22.01
CA VAL A 609 -19.33 -4.91 20.66
C VAL A 609 -19.97 -5.82 19.62
N PHE A 610 -19.91 -7.14 19.83
CA PHE A 610 -20.53 -8.12 18.94
C PHE A 610 -22.04 -7.92 18.82
N GLU A 611 -22.74 -7.65 19.92
CA GLU A 611 -24.16 -7.33 19.93
C GLU A 611 -24.46 -6.06 19.12
N SER A 612 -23.66 -5.01 19.29
CA SER A 612 -23.83 -3.77 18.53
C SER A 612 -23.63 -3.98 17.03
N VAL A 613 -22.53 -4.63 16.63
CA VAL A 613 -22.23 -4.89 15.21
C VAL A 613 -23.31 -5.78 14.59
N THR A 614 -23.79 -6.79 15.34
CA THR A 614 -24.86 -7.69 14.90
C THR A 614 -26.18 -6.94 14.70
N ARG A 615 -26.56 -6.11 15.67
CA ARG A 615 -27.77 -5.28 15.61
C ARG A 615 -27.75 -4.34 14.40
N ASP A 616 -26.62 -3.66 14.19
CA ASP A 616 -26.46 -2.70 13.09
C ASP A 616 -26.53 -3.39 11.71
N TYR A 617 -26.03 -4.63 11.60
CA TYR A 617 -26.20 -5.43 10.38
C TYR A 617 -27.67 -5.82 10.15
N LEU A 618 -28.39 -6.20 11.20
CA LEU A 618 -29.79 -6.64 11.14
C LEU A 618 -30.78 -5.50 10.91
N GLU A 619 -30.46 -4.26 11.30
CA GLU A 619 -31.36 -3.10 11.14
C GLU A 619 -31.75 -2.85 9.68
N PHE A 620 -30.83 -3.10 8.74
CA PHE A 620 -31.01 -2.79 7.32
C PHE A 620 -31.10 -4.03 6.42
N SER A 621 -31.02 -5.23 7.01
CA SER A 621 -31.30 -6.48 6.31
C SER A 621 -32.71 -6.93 6.70
N SER A 622 -33.51 -7.42 5.75
CA SER A 622 -34.84 -7.95 6.06
C SER A 622 -34.78 -9.30 6.80
N LEU A 623 -33.72 -9.57 7.57
CA LEU A 623 -33.40 -10.83 8.23
C LEU A 623 -33.82 -10.76 9.72
N GLN A 624 -34.29 -11.87 10.27
CA GLN A 624 -34.58 -12.00 11.71
C GLN A 624 -33.36 -12.57 12.46
N MET A 625 -33.35 -12.53 13.81
CA MET A 625 -32.35 -13.28 14.60
C MET A 625 -32.28 -14.74 14.14
N SER A 626 -31.06 -15.27 14.05
CA SER A 626 -30.70 -16.59 13.49
C SER A 626 -31.86 -17.60 13.45
N GLN A 627 -32.43 -17.84 12.26
CA GLN A 627 -33.43 -18.88 12.04
C GLN A 627 -32.82 -20.04 11.25
N THR A 628 -33.03 -21.25 11.76
CA THR A 628 -32.76 -22.47 11.01
C THR A 628 -33.80 -22.63 9.91
N CYS A 629 -33.33 -22.78 8.68
CA CYS A 629 -34.18 -22.97 7.51
C CYS A 629 -34.95 -24.30 7.63
N GLN A 630 -36.28 -24.23 7.63
CA GLN A 630 -37.14 -25.41 7.61
C GLN A 630 -37.09 -26.02 6.20
N ASN A 631 -36.68 -27.29 6.09
CA ASN A 631 -36.51 -28.12 4.88
C ASN A 631 -35.07 -28.44 4.43
N VAL A 632 -34.06 -28.30 5.29
CA VAL A 632 -32.82 -29.08 5.10
C VAL A 632 -32.96 -30.35 5.92
N ASP A 633 -33.33 -31.46 5.27
CA ASP A 633 -33.31 -32.78 5.88
C ASP A 633 -31.84 -33.11 6.26
N ARG A 634 -31.47 -32.84 7.51
CA ARG A 634 -30.19 -33.23 8.10
C ARG A 634 -30.29 -34.62 8.72
N SER A 635 -31.03 -35.54 8.10
CA SER A 635 -30.86 -36.96 8.36
C SER A 635 -29.80 -37.49 7.37
N GLU A 636 -28.70 -38.02 7.93
CA GLU A 636 -27.60 -38.68 7.23
C GLU A 636 -26.53 -37.82 6.53
N ILE A 637 -25.80 -37.01 7.31
CA ILE A 637 -24.34 -37.14 7.27
C ILE A 637 -23.84 -37.20 8.71
N ASN A 638 -23.49 -38.40 9.16
CA ASN A 638 -22.59 -38.57 10.29
C ASN A 638 -21.21 -38.01 9.89
N HIS A 639 -21.07 -36.69 9.86
CA HIS A 639 -19.75 -36.06 9.89
C HIS A 639 -19.18 -36.43 11.25
N ALA A 640 -18.17 -37.29 11.27
CA ALA A 640 -17.34 -37.43 12.46
C ALA A 640 -16.94 -36.02 12.88
N ALA A 641 -17.31 -35.61 14.09
CA ALA A 641 -16.98 -34.32 14.65
C ALA A 641 -15.45 -34.15 14.58
N ALA A 642 -14.96 -33.40 13.58
CA ALA A 642 -13.62 -32.85 13.64
C ALA A 642 -13.65 -31.86 14.81
N GLY A 643 -12.96 -32.20 15.90
CA GLY A 643 -13.03 -31.52 17.20
C GLY A 643 -12.43 -30.11 17.25
N GLY A 644 -12.46 -29.36 16.13
CA GLY A 644 -11.98 -27.99 16.02
C GLY A 644 -13.07 -26.93 16.26
N MET A 645 -12.64 -25.67 16.30
CA MET A 645 -13.49 -24.48 16.47
C MET A 645 -13.81 -23.82 15.12
N ASP A 646 -14.76 -22.88 15.10
CA ASP A 646 -15.05 -22.07 13.92
C ASP A 646 -14.06 -20.92 13.71
N LEU A 647 -14.01 -20.36 12.49
CA LEU A 647 -13.14 -19.24 12.13
C LEU A 647 -13.34 -18.05 13.07
N GLU A 648 -14.60 -17.72 13.37
CA GLU A 648 -14.93 -16.56 14.19
C GLU A 648 -14.33 -16.68 15.60
N SER A 649 -14.49 -17.85 16.22
CA SER A 649 -13.95 -18.13 17.54
C SER A 649 -12.43 -18.19 17.52
N TRP A 650 -11.84 -18.80 16.48
CA TRP A 650 -10.39 -18.89 16.34
C TRP A 650 -9.74 -17.52 16.15
N ALA A 651 -10.36 -16.65 15.34
CA ALA A 651 -9.89 -15.29 15.09
C ALA A 651 -9.89 -14.44 16.37
N TYR A 652 -10.94 -14.55 17.18
CA TYR A 652 -11.04 -13.86 18.47
C TYR A 652 -9.88 -14.22 19.43
N ASP A 653 -9.44 -15.48 19.42
CA ASP A 653 -8.41 -15.97 20.34
C ASP A 653 -6.98 -15.79 19.83
N ASN A 654 -6.78 -15.65 18.51
CA ASN A 654 -5.45 -15.75 17.89
C ASN A 654 -5.06 -14.55 17.02
N THR A 655 -5.93 -13.55 16.85
CA THR A 655 -5.72 -12.39 15.97
C THR A 655 -6.28 -11.10 16.57
N ASP A 656 -6.03 -9.96 15.92
CA ASP A 656 -6.60 -8.66 16.32
C ASP A 656 -8.09 -8.50 15.94
N ALA A 657 -8.67 -9.48 15.22
CA ALA A 657 -9.97 -9.35 14.56
C ALA A 657 -11.14 -9.85 15.42
N LEU A 658 -12.24 -9.09 15.41
CA LEU A 658 -13.54 -9.56 15.90
C LEU A 658 -14.36 -10.11 14.73
N GLY A 659 -14.59 -11.42 14.72
CA GLY A 659 -15.24 -12.14 13.63
C GLY A 659 -16.73 -12.41 13.84
N ILE A 660 -17.56 -12.20 12.80
CA ILE A 660 -18.97 -12.60 12.79
C ILE A 660 -19.30 -13.50 11.59
N ARG A 661 -20.38 -14.25 11.70
CA ARG A 661 -20.93 -15.11 10.65
C ARG A 661 -22.27 -14.57 10.20
N ILE A 662 -22.46 -14.44 8.89
CA ILE A 662 -23.63 -13.85 8.24
C ILE A 662 -24.24 -14.88 7.30
N GLY A 663 -25.47 -15.30 7.60
CA GLY A 663 -26.31 -16.11 6.73
C GLY A 663 -27.25 -15.25 5.90
N VAL A 664 -27.14 -15.33 4.58
CA VAL A 664 -27.86 -14.45 3.63
C VAL A 664 -29.05 -15.11 2.94
N SER A 665 -29.14 -16.45 2.96
CA SER A 665 -30.19 -17.22 2.28
C SER A 665 -30.33 -18.62 2.89
N CYS A 666 -31.52 -19.21 2.77
CA CYS A 666 -31.75 -20.62 3.14
C CYS A 666 -31.26 -21.63 2.10
N ASP A 667 -30.96 -21.16 0.90
CA ASP A 667 -30.45 -22.00 -0.17
C ASP A 667 -28.91 -21.93 -0.18
N LEU A 668 -28.27 -23.07 -0.44
CA LEU A 668 -26.83 -23.12 -0.75
C LEU A 668 -26.56 -22.74 -2.22
N ARG A 669 -27.53 -23.04 -3.10
CA ARG A 669 -27.51 -22.73 -4.53
C ARG A 669 -28.90 -22.30 -5.00
N SER A 670 -29.02 -21.10 -5.59
CA SER A 670 -30.31 -20.54 -6.01
C SER A 670 -30.30 -19.98 -7.44
N PRO A 671 -31.45 -19.92 -8.14
CA PRO A 671 -31.58 -19.20 -9.40
C PRO A 671 -31.17 -17.72 -9.32
N ALA A 672 -30.87 -17.11 -10.47
CA ALA A 672 -30.41 -15.72 -10.60
C ALA A 672 -31.25 -14.70 -9.82
N GLU A 673 -32.57 -14.87 -9.86
CA GLU A 673 -33.55 -14.00 -9.22
C GLU A 673 -33.41 -14.01 -7.69
N ASN A 674 -33.17 -15.18 -7.10
CA ASN A 674 -33.00 -15.35 -5.67
C ASN A 674 -31.65 -14.80 -5.19
N VAL A 675 -30.57 -15.00 -5.96
CA VAL A 675 -29.25 -14.41 -5.66
C VAL A 675 -29.32 -12.87 -5.72
N THR A 676 -30.02 -12.33 -6.72
CA THR A 676 -30.23 -10.88 -6.87
C THR A 676 -31.05 -10.33 -5.70
N THR A 677 -32.08 -11.06 -5.27
CA THR A 677 -32.88 -10.70 -4.10
C THR A 677 -32.05 -10.73 -2.81
N ALA A 678 -31.23 -11.76 -2.62
CA ALA A 678 -30.33 -11.87 -1.47
C ALA A 678 -29.30 -10.72 -1.44
N TRP A 679 -28.76 -10.33 -2.60
CA TRP A 679 -27.89 -9.17 -2.74
C TRP A 679 -28.58 -7.87 -2.30
N ILE A 680 -29.74 -7.55 -2.90
CA ILE A 680 -30.49 -6.32 -2.60
C ILE A 680 -30.81 -6.21 -1.10
N LYS A 681 -31.18 -7.33 -0.47
CA LYS A 681 -31.50 -7.41 0.96
C LYS A 681 -30.30 -7.22 1.89
N ASN A 682 -29.09 -7.51 1.45
CA ASN A 682 -27.89 -7.50 2.30
C ASN A 682 -26.88 -6.40 1.95
N GLN A 683 -26.97 -5.82 0.75
CA GLN A 683 -26.03 -4.84 0.23
C GLN A 683 -25.77 -3.68 1.20
N ARG A 684 -26.82 -3.04 1.71
CA ARG A 684 -26.66 -1.92 2.67
C ARG A 684 -26.02 -2.36 3.97
N SER A 685 -26.38 -3.53 4.50
CA SER A 685 -25.82 -4.06 5.74
C SER A 685 -24.33 -4.42 5.60
N LEU A 686 -23.91 -4.97 4.45
CA LEU A 686 -22.50 -5.25 4.16
C LEU A 686 -21.67 -3.95 4.11
N LEU A 687 -22.18 -2.88 3.50
CA LEU A 687 -21.51 -1.58 3.51
C LEU A 687 -21.44 -0.96 4.90
N ARG A 688 -22.51 -1.12 5.71
CA ARG A 688 -22.50 -0.68 7.11
C ARG A 688 -21.46 -1.43 7.92
N LEU A 689 -21.29 -2.73 7.69
CA LEU A 689 -20.25 -3.51 8.36
C LEU A 689 -18.83 -3.00 8.04
N ILE A 690 -18.57 -2.62 6.78
CA ILE A 690 -17.31 -1.96 6.39
C ILE A 690 -17.12 -0.61 7.12
N GLN A 691 -18.19 0.09 7.49
CA GLN A 691 -18.10 1.32 8.28
C GLN A 691 -17.79 1.06 9.75
N GLN A 692 -18.21 -0.09 10.31
CA GLN A 692 -18.07 -0.39 11.75
C GLN A 692 -16.61 -0.39 12.22
N VAL A 693 -15.65 -0.72 11.37
CA VAL A 693 -14.22 -0.67 11.74
C VAL A 693 -13.74 0.71 12.16
N HIS A 694 -14.43 1.77 11.74
CA HIS A 694 -14.12 3.15 12.10
C HIS A 694 -14.71 3.57 13.46
N PHE A 695 -15.58 2.74 14.06
CA PHE A 695 -16.16 2.96 15.38
C PHE A 695 -15.39 2.20 16.47
N SER A 696 -14.09 2.47 16.54
CA SER A 696 -13.16 1.86 17.48
C SER A 696 -12.35 2.92 18.23
N VAL A 697 -11.81 2.56 19.40
CA VAL A 697 -10.70 3.33 19.99
C VAL A 697 -9.49 3.08 19.12
N ARG A 698 -8.94 4.14 18.53
CA ARG A 698 -7.77 4.04 17.65
C ARG A 698 -6.68 4.97 18.12
N GLY A 699 -5.46 4.75 17.67
CA GLY A 699 -4.39 5.69 17.97
C GLY A 699 -3.04 5.11 17.62
N SER A 700 -2.00 5.79 18.08
CA SER A 700 -0.62 5.42 17.85
C SER A 700 0.11 5.18 19.16
N VAL A 701 0.99 4.18 19.20
CA VAL A 701 1.95 3.97 20.28
C VAL A 701 3.30 4.44 19.79
N ILE A 702 3.87 5.42 20.47
CA ILE A 702 5.15 6.05 20.09
C ILE A 702 6.13 6.09 21.26
N ASP A 703 7.40 6.16 20.94
CA ASP A 703 8.48 6.37 21.90
C ASP A 703 8.41 7.79 22.49
N SER A 704 8.47 7.93 23.81
CA SER A 704 8.36 9.21 24.49
C SER A 704 9.55 10.15 24.24
N SER A 705 10.71 9.60 23.88
CA SER A 705 11.97 10.31 23.65
C SER A 705 12.23 10.60 22.17
N SER A 706 12.10 9.61 21.28
CA SER A 706 12.34 9.79 19.84
C SER A 706 11.11 10.25 19.07
N SER A 707 9.90 10.09 19.64
CA SER A 707 8.62 10.24 18.94
C SER A 707 8.44 9.31 17.73
N GLU A 708 9.24 8.26 17.62
CA GLU A 708 9.09 7.22 16.60
C GLU A 708 7.96 6.25 16.96
N ALA A 709 7.34 5.67 15.93
CA ALA A 709 6.30 4.66 16.09
C ALA A 709 6.86 3.35 16.69
N ILE A 710 6.10 2.75 17.60
CA ILE A 710 6.41 1.45 18.19
C ILE A 710 5.51 0.40 17.52
N ALA A 711 6.10 -0.41 16.64
CA ALA A 711 5.42 -1.52 16.00
C ALA A 711 5.20 -2.69 16.99
N ASN A 712 4.09 -3.40 16.82
CA ASN A 712 3.66 -4.51 17.67
C ASN A 712 3.66 -4.27 19.19
N ALA A 713 3.37 -3.06 19.63
CA ALA A 713 2.95 -2.83 21.00
C ALA A 713 1.60 -3.51 21.23
N THR A 714 1.42 -4.16 22.38
CA THR A 714 0.18 -4.82 22.75
C THR A 714 -0.72 -3.87 23.53
N ILE A 715 -2.00 -3.82 23.14
CA ILE A 715 -3.07 -3.10 23.84
C ILE A 715 -4.04 -4.14 24.41
N GLU A 716 -4.09 -4.20 25.74
CA GLU A 716 -4.95 -5.11 26.49
C GLU A 716 -5.99 -4.30 27.29
N VAL A 717 -7.26 -4.70 27.21
CA VAL A 717 -8.33 -4.10 28.01
C VAL A 717 -8.49 -4.91 29.27
N LYS A 718 -8.35 -4.28 30.45
CA LYS A 718 -8.48 -5.00 31.72
C LYS A 718 -9.88 -5.63 31.84
N GLY A 719 -9.93 -6.96 31.89
CA GLY A 719 -11.17 -7.74 31.93
C GLY A 719 -11.57 -8.39 30.61
N SER A 720 -10.75 -8.24 29.56
CA SER A 720 -10.84 -8.97 28.30
C SER A 720 -9.53 -9.72 28.04
N ARG A 721 -9.62 -10.94 27.51
CA ARG A 721 -8.47 -11.73 27.01
C ARG A 721 -8.13 -11.39 25.57
N HIS A 722 -9.00 -10.67 24.86
CA HIS A 722 -8.74 -10.25 23.49
C HIS A 722 -7.78 -9.06 23.45
N ARG A 723 -6.65 -9.26 22.75
CA ARG A 723 -5.53 -8.31 22.65
C ARG A 723 -5.41 -7.83 21.21
N VAL A 724 -5.10 -6.55 21.05
CA VAL A 724 -4.80 -5.97 19.73
C VAL A 724 -3.39 -5.42 19.70
N HIS A 725 -2.78 -5.39 18.51
CA HIS A 725 -1.40 -4.98 18.34
C HIS A 725 -1.28 -3.75 17.44
N THR A 726 -0.19 -2.99 17.58
CA THR A 726 0.11 -1.89 16.66
C THR A 726 0.69 -2.38 15.34
N SER A 727 0.34 -1.69 14.25
CA SER A 727 0.93 -1.85 12.92
C SER A 727 2.41 -1.45 12.89
N SER A 728 3.09 -1.63 11.75
CA SER A 728 4.46 -1.13 11.52
C SER A 728 4.59 0.39 11.71
N LEU A 729 3.49 1.13 11.53
CA LEU A 729 3.40 2.58 11.75
C LEU A 729 2.99 2.93 13.18
N GLY A 730 2.94 1.96 14.09
CA GLY A 730 2.57 2.13 15.48
C GLY A 730 1.08 2.34 15.70
N GLU A 731 0.23 2.13 14.70
CA GLU A 731 -1.22 2.40 14.78
C GLU A 731 -1.99 1.17 15.26
N TYR A 732 -3.00 1.36 16.11
CA TYR A 732 -3.89 0.28 16.57
C TYR A 732 -5.36 0.67 16.45
N TRP A 733 -6.22 -0.34 16.41
CA TRP A 733 -7.67 -0.21 16.47
C TRP A 733 -8.22 -1.24 17.47
N ARG A 734 -8.94 -0.76 18.49
CA ARG A 734 -9.62 -1.58 19.49
C ARG A 734 -11.10 -1.23 19.50
N PRO A 735 -11.97 -2.04 18.88
CA PRO A 735 -13.41 -1.88 19.00
C PRO A 735 -13.84 -1.99 20.47
N LEU A 736 -14.58 -1.00 20.96
CA LEU A 736 -15.13 -0.93 22.32
C LEU A 736 -16.48 -0.23 22.26
N SER A 737 -17.45 -0.72 23.02
CA SER A 737 -18.72 -0.03 23.23
C SER A 737 -18.51 1.24 24.08
N PRO A 738 -19.47 2.17 24.11
CA PRO A 738 -19.37 3.35 24.98
C PRO A 738 -19.25 2.94 26.47
N GLY A 739 -18.25 3.45 27.17
CA GLY A 739 -17.94 3.07 28.55
C GLY A 739 -16.58 3.58 29.03
N ILE A 740 -16.24 3.29 30.29
CA ILE A 740 -14.93 3.62 30.87
C ILE A 740 -14.10 2.34 30.97
N TYR A 741 -12.95 2.33 30.30
CA TYR A 741 -12.06 1.18 30.22
C TYR A 741 -10.69 1.51 30.78
N ARG A 742 -10.00 0.49 31.31
CA ARG A 742 -8.58 0.59 31.67
C ARG A 742 -7.77 -0.22 30.67
N LEU A 743 -6.94 0.49 29.91
CA LEU A 743 -6.05 -0.07 28.91
C LEU A 743 -4.66 -0.27 29.52
N HIS A 744 -4.11 -1.45 29.32
CA HIS A 744 -2.75 -1.82 29.65
C HIS A 744 -1.97 -1.94 28.35
N VAL A 745 -0.97 -1.08 28.17
CA VAL A 745 -0.21 -0.93 26.92
C VAL A 745 1.24 -1.23 27.22
N PHE A 746 1.83 -2.16 26.49
CA PHE A 746 3.21 -2.58 26.71
C PHE A 746 3.90 -3.01 25.42
N ALA A 747 5.21 -2.85 25.39
CA ALA A 747 6.07 -3.23 24.27
C ALA A 747 7.44 -3.66 24.83
N SER A 748 8.14 -4.55 24.13
CA SER A 748 9.47 -5.02 24.53
C SER A 748 10.46 -3.84 24.62
N GLY A 749 11.21 -3.74 25.73
CA GLY A 749 12.16 -2.64 25.97
C GLY A 749 11.54 -1.33 26.49
N TYR A 750 10.24 -1.31 26.80
CA TYR A 750 9.54 -0.15 27.33
C TYR A 750 8.84 -0.45 28.66
N LEU A 751 8.71 0.57 29.50
CA LEU A 751 7.90 0.47 30.71
C LEU A 751 6.41 0.37 30.35
N PRO A 752 5.65 -0.57 30.95
CA PRO A 752 4.23 -0.72 30.68
C PRO A 752 3.45 0.51 31.18
N LEU A 753 2.44 0.91 30.42
CA LEU A 753 1.58 2.05 30.71
C LEU A 753 0.15 1.56 30.99
N LEU A 754 -0.42 2.00 32.11
CA LEU A 754 -1.83 1.81 32.41
C LEU A 754 -2.57 3.14 32.23
N ALA A 755 -3.56 3.16 31.34
CA ALA A 755 -4.36 4.34 31.04
C ALA A 755 -5.84 4.06 31.26
N THR A 756 -6.60 5.08 31.67
CA THR A 756 -8.08 5.00 31.72
C THR A 756 -8.64 5.81 30.56
N VAL A 757 -9.49 5.20 29.74
CA VAL A 757 -10.10 5.79 28.55
C VAL A 757 -11.61 5.79 28.71
N THR A 758 -12.26 6.88 28.32
CA THR A 758 -13.72 7.04 28.42
C THR A 758 -14.32 7.11 27.03
N VAL A 759 -14.74 5.96 26.51
CA VAL A 759 -15.30 5.85 25.15
C VAL A 759 -16.72 6.38 25.16
N THR A 760 -16.95 7.50 24.48
CA THR A 760 -18.30 8.07 24.24
C THR A 760 -18.67 8.12 22.76
N GLN A 761 -17.65 8.09 21.90
CA GLN A 761 -17.67 8.14 20.45
C GLN A 761 -16.33 7.54 19.95
N PRO A 762 -16.08 7.38 18.63
CA PRO A 762 -14.77 6.92 18.15
C PRO A 762 -13.67 7.86 18.65
N GLU A 763 -12.82 7.36 19.55
CA GLU A 763 -11.78 8.17 20.20
C GLU A 763 -10.41 7.87 19.62
N ARG A 764 -9.62 8.93 19.41
CA ARG A 764 -8.19 8.80 19.16
C ARG A 764 -7.43 8.89 20.47
N VAL A 765 -6.73 7.83 20.84
CA VAL A 765 -5.92 7.75 22.07
C VAL A 765 -4.50 7.35 21.69
N ASP A 766 -3.58 8.30 21.73
CA ASP A 766 -2.18 8.05 21.46
C ASP A 766 -1.43 7.74 22.78
N PHE A 767 -0.62 6.69 22.78
CA PHE A 767 0.19 6.30 23.93
C PHE A 767 1.65 6.62 23.71
N ARG A 768 2.30 7.11 24.78
CA ARG A 768 3.74 7.37 24.78
C ARG A 768 4.40 6.43 25.76
N LEU A 769 5.17 5.46 25.26
CA LEU A 769 5.93 4.54 26.09
C LEU A 769 7.33 5.10 26.31
N THR A 770 7.85 4.96 27.53
CA THR A 770 9.21 5.40 27.86
C THR A 770 10.13 4.20 27.87
N ARG A 771 11.27 4.30 27.17
CA ARG A 771 12.31 3.28 27.22
C ARG A 771 12.72 3.07 28.66
N ASP A 772 12.89 1.81 29.04
CA ASP A 772 13.43 1.51 30.34
C ASP A 772 14.91 1.98 30.38
N GLN A 773 15.16 3.13 31.02
CA GLN A 773 16.48 3.73 31.20
C GLN A 773 17.12 3.35 32.54
N GLN A 774 16.55 2.39 33.29
CA GLN A 774 17.36 1.77 34.32
C GLN A 774 18.59 1.16 33.62
N PRO A 775 19.82 1.37 34.13
CA PRO A 775 20.88 0.43 33.79
C PRO A 775 20.31 -0.94 34.16
N GLN A 776 20.07 -1.79 33.15
CA GLN A 776 19.63 -3.16 33.39
C GLN A 776 20.51 -3.67 34.52
N SER A 777 19.91 -3.97 35.67
CA SER A 777 20.68 -4.56 36.77
C SER A 777 21.43 -5.77 36.20
N GLU A 778 22.65 -6.09 36.67
CA GLU A 778 23.40 -7.27 36.17
C GLU A 778 22.50 -8.52 36.10
N ASN A 779 21.55 -8.65 37.04
CA ASN A 779 20.51 -9.68 37.07
C ASN A 779 19.54 -9.68 35.86
N GLN A 780 19.14 -8.52 35.32
CA GLN A 780 18.23 -8.44 34.17
C GLN A 780 18.93 -8.75 32.84
N ILE A 781 20.21 -8.39 32.70
CA ILE A 781 21.04 -8.76 31.54
C ILE A 781 21.24 -10.28 31.52
N GLU A 782 21.52 -10.87 32.69
CA GLU A 782 21.62 -12.33 32.85
C GLU A 782 20.28 -13.02 32.54
N GLU A 783 19.15 -12.49 32.99
CA GLU A 783 17.82 -13.05 32.70
C GLU A 783 17.47 -13.02 31.20
N GLU A 784 17.72 -11.91 30.50
CA GLU A 784 17.47 -11.81 29.04
C GLU A 784 18.40 -12.73 28.23
N GLU A 785 19.65 -12.87 28.68
CA GLU A 785 20.63 -13.74 28.04
C GLU A 785 20.28 -15.22 28.24
N GLU A 786 19.84 -15.60 29.44
CA GLU A 786 19.28 -16.93 29.72
C GLU A 786 18.02 -17.21 28.91
N GLU A 787 17.14 -16.22 28.74
CA GLU A 787 15.91 -16.40 27.96
C GLU A 787 16.23 -16.63 26.48
N PHE A 788 17.19 -15.89 25.93
CA PHE A 788 17.64 -16.10 24.55
C PHE A 788 18.37 -17.44 24.38
N GLN A 789 19.17 -17.85 25.37
CA GLN A 789 19.77 -19.19 25.39
C GLN A 789 18.71 -20.28 25.26
N ARG A 790 17.65 -20.22 26.07
CA ARG A 790 16.55 -21.19 26.05
C ARG A 790 15.82 -21.17 24.71
N LEU A 791 15.67 -20.00 24.07
CA LEU A 791 15.10 -19.90 22.73
C LEU A 791 15.95 -20.67 21.70
N VAL A 792 17.27 -20.45 21.69
CA VAL A 792 18.19 -21.15 20.79
C VAL A 792 18.13 -22.65 21.00
N GLU A 793 18.12 -23.10 22.26
CA GLU A 793 18.00 -24.52 22.63
C GLU A 793 16.67 -25.11 22.14
N ASN A 794 15.54 -24.45 22.41
CA ASN A 794 14.21 -24.93 22.00
C ASN A 794 14.06 -25.03 20.49
N LEU A 795 14.58 -24.06 19.74
CA LEU A 795 14.53 -24.08 18.27
C LEU A 795 15.51 -25.10 17.67
N SER A 796 16.56 -25.49 18.40
CA SER A 796 17.54 -26.47 17.95
C SER A 796 17.10 -27.93 18.18
N VAL A 797 16.00 -28.17 18.88
CA VAL A 797 15.39 -29.50 19.03
C VAL A 797 14.59 -29.84 17.77
N ASP A 798 14.55 -31.13 17.42
CA ASP A 798 13.76 -31.65 16.30
C ASP A 798 12.30 -31.15 16.36
N GLY A 799 11.83 -30.50 15.30
CA GLY A 799 10.48 -29.94 15.22
C GLY A 799 10.36 -28.50 15.71
N GLY A 800 11.36 -27.94 16.39
CA GLY A 800 11.32 -26.57 16.94
C GLY A 800 11.23 -25.49 15.86
N LEU A 801 12.03 -25.61 14.80
CA LEU A 801 11.95 -24.71 13.64
C LEU A 801 10.67 -24.91 12.84
N GLU A 802 10.18 -26.14 12.69
CA GLU A 802 8.90 -26.42 12.03
C GLU A 802 7.73 -25.79 12.77
N GLN A 803 7.74 -25.82 14.11
CA GLN A 803 6.75 -25.15 14.94
C GLN A 803 6.84 -23.63 14.75
N LEU A 804 8.04 -23.05 14.74
CA LEU A 804 8.23 -21.63 14.46
C LEU A 804 7.64 -21.26 13.09
N VAL A 805 7.90 -22.06 12.06
CA VAL A 805 7.38 -21.89 10.69
C VAL A 805 5.86 -21.94 10.59
N GLN A 806 5.18 -22.61 11.53
CA GLN A 806 3.73 -22.63 11.60
C GLN A 806 3.13 -21.41 12.34
N THR A 807 3.94 -20.68 13.09
CA THR A 807 3.48 -19.56 13.93
C THR A 807 3.64 -18.19 13.28
N TYR A 808 4.60 -18.02 12.38
CA TYR A 808 4.86 -16.73 11.72
C TYR A 808 4.01 -16.52 10.46
N LEU A 809 3.84 -15.26 10.10
CA LEU A 809 3.06 -14.77 8.96
C LEU A 809 3.80 -15.01 7.65
N PRO A 810 3.21 -15.70 6.65
CA PRO A 810 3.81 -15.75 5.31
C PRO A 810 3.65 -14.39 4.62
N ALA A 811 4.64 -13.97 3.85
CA ALA A 811 4.61 -12.70 3.15
C ALA A 811 3.86 -12.79 1.80
N ARG A 812 3.84 -13.97 1.18
CA ARG A 812 3.16 -14.29 -0.10
C ARG A 812 3.46 -13.29 -1.21
N THR A 813 4.71 -12.84 -1.29
CA THR A 813 5.19 -11.88 -2.27
C THR A 813 5.83 -12.56 -3.49
N LEU A 814 5.71 -13.88 -3.63
CA LEU A 814 6.42 -14.69 -4.62
C LEU A 814 5.86 -14.50 -6.04
N HIS A 815 6.60 -13.76 -6.85
CA HIS A 815 6.50 -13.69 -8.30
C HIS A 815 7.85 -13.20 -8.83
N TYR A 816 8.17 -13.47 -10.09
CA TYR A 816 9.41 -12.96 -10.67
C TYR A 816 9.36 -11.46 -10.89
N ARG A 817 10.38 -10.76 -10.39
CA ARG A 817 10.49 -9.30 -10.52
C ARG A 817 11.62 -8.91 -11.46
N LYS A 818 11.32 -7.93 -12.32
CA LYS A 818 12.35 -7.17 -13.03
C LYS A 818 13.16 -6.33 -12.06
N HIS A 819 14.31 -5.82 -12.51
CA HIS A 819 15.20 -5.01 -11.69
C HIS A 819 14.50 -3.78 -11.07
N THR A 820 13.61 -3.11 -11.81
CA THR A 820 12.85 -1.95 -11.31
C THR A 820 11.90 -2.35 -10.19
N GLU A 821 11.08 -3.37 -10.40
CA GLU A 821 10.11 -3.89 -9.42
C GLU A 821 10.82 -4.43 -8.17
N ARG A 822 11.97 -5.11 -8.34
CA ARG A 822 12.82 -5.58 -7.24
C ARG A 822 13.39 -4.41 -6.42
N SER A 823 13.81 -3.35 -7.11
CA SER A 823 14.31 -2.14 -6.45
C SER A 823 13.20 -1.47 -5.65
N GLU A 824 12.02 -1.28 -6.27
CA GLU A 824 10.83 -0.72 -5.63
C GLU A 824 10.39 -1.56 -4.43
N PHE A 825 10.45 -2.89 -4.53
CA PHE A 825 10.12 -3.80 -3.44
C PHE A 825 11.05 -3.65 -2.24
N LEU A 826 12.37 -3.61 -2.49
CA LEU A 826 13.37 -3.40 -1.42
C LEU A 826 13.23 -2.00 -0.80
N HIS A 827 12.96 -0.98 -1.60
CA HIS A 827 12.65 0.36 -1.11
C HIS A 827 11.36 0.36 -0.28
N GLY A 828 10.33 -0.37 -0.70
CA GLY A 828 9.07 -0.53 0.03
C GLY A 828 9.28 -1.22 1.38
N LEU A 829 10.04 -2.31 1.43
CA LEU A 829 10.42 -2.95 2.71
C LEU A 829 11.16 -1.97 3.62
N HIS A 830 12.11 -1.21 3.07
CA HIS A 830 12.85 -0.24 3.88
C HIS A 830 11.97 0.90 4.42
N LEU A 831 11.07 1.43 3.60
CA LEU A 831 10.14 2.49 3.99
C LEU A 831 9.09 2.01 5.00
N ASN A 832 8.67 0.75 4.93
CA ASN A 832 7.71 0.16 5.85
C ASN A 832 8.33 -0.28 7.18
N PHE A 833 9.62 -0.61 7.19
CA PHE A 833 10.35 -1.11 8.36
C PHE A 833 11.68 -0.36 8.60
N PRO A 834 11.69 0.98 8.66
CA PRO A 834 12.93 1.76 8.67
C PRO A 834 13.74 1.58 9.96
N SER A 835 13.09 1.22 11.06
CA SER A 835 13.73 1.02 12.36
C SER A 835 14.64 -0.22 12.43
N ILE A 836 14.38 -1.22 11.57
CA ILE A 836 15.12 -2.49 11.54
C ILE A 836 15.83 -2.76 10.22
N THR A 837 15.60 -1.92 9.20
CA THR A 837 16.18 -2.13 7.88
C THR A 837 17.07 -0.98 7.45
N ARG A 838 18.07 -1.30 6.64
CA ARG A 838 18.89 -0.30 5.95
C ARG A 838 19.18 -0.77 4.53
N LEU A 839 18.67 -0.03 3.55
CA LEU A 839 18.89 -0.31 2.14
C LEU A 839 20.04 0.54 1.59
N TYR A 840 21.02 -0.09 0.96
CA TYR A 840 22.12 0.61 0.30
C TYR A 840 22.60 -0.12 -0.95
N SER A 841 23.22 0.62 -1.86
CA SER A 841 23.83 0.04 -3.06
C SER A 841 25.28 -0.34 -2.78
N LEU A 842 25.67 -1.56 -3.15
CA LEU A 842 27.07 -2.01 -3.11
C LEU A 842 27.91 -1.48 -4.28
N GLY A 843 27.23 -0.95 -5.29
CA GLY A 843 27.78 -0.57 -6.58
C GLY A 843 26.75 -0.77 -7.69
N ASN A 844 27.17 -0.55 -8.92
CA ASN A 844 26.35 -0.78 -10.10
C ASN A 844 26.94 -1.92 -10.93
N SER A 845 26.08 -2.66 -11.62
CA SER A 845 26.45 -3.60 -12.67
C SER A 845 27.09 -2.91 -13.87
N TRP A 846 27.53 -3.70 -14.85
CA TRP A 846 28.09 -3.19 -16.10
C TRP A 846 27.12 -2.27 -16.86
N GLU A 847 25.83 -2.62 -16.95
CA GLU A 847 24.79 -1.81 -17.56
C GLU A 847 24.21 -0.72 -16.62
N SER A 848 24.93 -0.40 -15.54
CA SER A 848 24.57 0.64 -14.58
C SER A 848 23.31 0.36 -13.76
N ARG A 849 22.94 -0.90 -13.56
CA ARG A 849 21.87 -1.29 -12.62
C ARG A 849 22.42 -1.38 -11.19
N PRO A 850 21.83 -0.71 -10.20
CA PRO A 850 22.24 -0.83 -8.81
C PRO A 850 22.17 -2.28 -8.30
N ILE A 851 23.22 -2.73 -7.63
CA ILE A 851 23.24 -3.96 -6.83
C ILE A 851 22.86 -3.58 -5.40
N TRP A 852 21.69 -4.03 -4.97
CA TRP A 852 21.11 -3.68 -3.68
C TRP A 852 21.51 -4.67 -2.59
N ALA A 853 21.85 -4.12 -1.42
CA ALA A 853 21.97 -4.84 -0.17
C ALA A 853 20.95 -4.29 0.84
N LEU A 854 20.12 -5.19 1.37
CA LEU A 854 19.19 -4.90 2.45
C LEU A 854 19.77 -5.49 3.74
N GLU A 855 20.11 -4.62 4.68
CA GLU A 855 20.51 -5.01 6.04
C GLU A 855 19.27 -5.03 6.93
N ILE A 856 19.09 -6.09 7.73
CA ILE A 856 18.02 -6.29 8.71
C ILE A 856 18.67 -6.58 10.07
N SER A 857 18.40 -5.75 11.07
CA SER A 857 18.89 -5.91 12.45
C SER A 857 18.04 -5.07 13.43
N GLY A 858 18.04 -5.39 14.71
CA GLY A 858 17.34 -4.57 15.72
C GLY A 858 17.94 -3.17 15.96
N SER A 859 19.12 -2.85 15.39
CA SER A 859 19.78 -1.54 15.55
C SER A 859 20.72 -1.23 14.37
N PRO A 860 20.19 -0.98 13.16
CA PRO A 860 20.98 -0.87 11.92
C PRO A 860 21.89 0.37 11.85
N GLU A 861 21.66 1.36 12.72
CA GLU A 861 22.52 2.56 12.85
C GLU A 861 23.68 2.36 13.83
N SER A 862 23.59 1.38 14.72
CA SER A 862 24.67 1.06 15.66
C SER A 862 25.59 0.01 15.02
N THR A 863 26.86 0.36 14.80
CA THR A 863 27.91 -0.62 14.53
C THR A 863 28.23 -1.41 15.80
N ARG A 864 27.24 -2.14 16.35
CA ARG A 864 27.51 -3.13 17.39
C ARG A 864 28.24 -4.30 16.74
N LEU A 865 29.57 -4.22 16.72
CA LEU A 865 30.47 -5.26 16.19
C LEU A 865 30.41 -6.58 16.99
N THR A 866 29.61 -6.64 18.06
CA THR A 866 29.51 -7.78 18.97
C THR A 866 28.37 -8.76 18.63
N VAL A 867 27.51 -8.46 17.65
CA VAL A 867 26.45 -9.40 17.21
C VAL A 867 26.92 -10.19 15.99
N PRO A 868 26.64 -11.51 15.91
CA PRO A 868 27.02 -12.32 14.77
C PRO A 868 26.31 -11.87 13.49
N GLY A 869 27.07 -11.82 12.39
CA GLY A 869 26.55 -11.43 11.07
C GLY A 869 26.35 -12.62 10.15
N ILE A 870 25.31 -12.57 9.32
CA ILE A 870 25.06 -13.52 8.23
C ILE A 870 24.81 -12.79 6.91
N ARG A 871 25.32 -13.35 5.81
CA ARG A 871 24.96 -12.90 4.46
C ARG A 871 24.17 -13.95 3.72
N TYR A 872 23.11 -13.50 3.06
CA TYR A 872 22.40 -14.27 2.05
C TYR A 872 22.57 -13.59 0.71
N VAL A 873 23.11 -14.31 -0.26
CA VAL A 873 23.43 -13.82 -1.60
C VAL A 873 22.69 -14.68 -2.61
N ALA A 874 22.17 -14.08 -3.66
CA ALA A 874 21.57 -14.81 -4.77
C ALA A 874 21.81 -14.11 -6.11
N GLY A 875 21.54 -14.82 -7.20
CA GLY A 875 21.62 -14.29 -8.55
C GLY A 875 23.04 -13.91 -8.97
N VAL A 876 24.05 -14.66 -8.53
CA VAL A 876 25.41 -14.60 -9.12
C VAL A 876 25.32 -14.99 -10.59
N HIS A 877 24.62 -16.10 -10.87
CA HIS A 877 24.11 -16.42 -12.19
C HIS A 877 22.71 -15.79 -12.37
N GLY A 878 22.53 -14.94 -13.37
CA GLY A 878 21.27 -14.22 -13.58
C GLY A 878 20.11 -15.12 -14.03
N ASN A 879 20.43 -16.26 -14.64
CA ASN A 879 19.45 -17.29 -15.05
C ASN A 879 19.01 -18.22 -13.91
N ALA A 880 19.68 -18.20 -12.76
CA ALA A 880 19.24 -18.88 -11.53
C ALA A 880 18.18 -18.02 -10.82
N ALA A 881 16.96 -18.11 -11.32
CA ALA A 881 15.88 -17.16 -11.05
C ALA A 881 15.23 -17.27 -9.67
N ALA A 882 15.21 -18.48 -9.10
CA ALA A 882 14.46 -18.77 -7.88
C ALA A 882 15.11 -18.13 -6.64
N GLY A 883 16.44 -18.23 -6.50
CA GLY A 883 17.19 -17.69 -5.37
C GLY A 883 16.87 -16.24 -5.03
N PRO A 884 16.89 -15.30 -6.01
CA PRO A 884 16.49 -13.92 -5.80
C PRO A 884 15.11 -13.75 -5.14
N GLU A 885 14.09 -14.46 -5.64
CA GLU A 885 12.72 -14.32 -5.10
C GLU A 885 12.57 -14.99 -3.73
N LEU A 886 13.27 -16.10 -3.48
CA LEU A 886 13.31 -16.74 -2.14
C LEU A 886 13.91 -15.79 -1.09
N LEU A 887 14.94 -15.01 -1.45
CA LEU A 887 15.52 -14.03 -0.53
C LEU A 887 14.61 -12.83 -0.28
N LEU A 888 13.90 -12.34 -1.29
CA LEU A 888 12.92 -11.26 -1.12
C LEU A 888 11.74 -11.69 -0.23
N GLU A 889 11.26 -12.93 -0.40
CA GLU A 889 10.23 -13.50 0.46
C GLU A 889 10.74 -13.68 1.89
N PHE A 890 11.98 -14.18 2.07
CA PHE A 890 12.57 -14.32 3.40
C PHE A 890 12.76 -12.98 4.11
N ALA A 891 13.24 -11.95 3.40
CA ALA A 891 13.34 -10.58 3.92
C ALA A 891 11.98 -10.07 4.43
N SER A 892 10.93 -10.32 3.65
CA SER A 892 9.57 -9.90 3.98
C SER A 892 9.01 -10.64 5.18
N VAL A 893 9.24 -11.95 5.27
CA VAL A 893 8.86 -12.75 6.44
C VAL A 893 9.54 -12.25 7.70
N LEU A 894 10.85 -11.97 7.66
CA LEU A 894 11.56 -11.41 8.80
C LEU A 894 10.97 -10.04 9.22
N CYS A 895 10.74 -9.13 8.27
CA CYS A 895 10.22 -7.81 8.56
C CYS A 895 8.78 -7.82 9.09
N LEU A 896 7.87 -8.55 8.43
CA LEU A 896 6.46 -8.65 8.82
C LEU A 896 6.26 -9.29 10.20
N ASN A 897 7.19 -10.14 10.63
CA ASN A 897 7.11 -10.85 11.89
C ASN A 897 7.95 -10.20 13.00
N TYR A 898 8.72 -9.16 12.68
CA TYR A 898 9.41 -8.37 13.70
C TYR A 898 8.39 -7.62 14.55
N GLY A 899 8.57 -7.67 15.87
CA GLY A 899 7.58 -7.26 16.85
C GLY A 899 6.54 -8.35 17.09
N ARG A 900 5.90 -8.89 16.04
CA ARG A 900 4.75 -9.82 16.11
C ARG A 900 5.08 -11.21 16.65
N ASN A 901 6.17 -11.81 16.15
CA ASN A 901 6.62 -13.13 16.60
C ASN A 901 7.82 -12.94 17.55
N PRO A 902 7.69 -13.30 18.84
CA PRO A 902 8.75 -13.08 19.83
C PRO A 902 10.07 -13.78 19.47
N ALA A 903 10.03 -14.96 18.85
CA ALA A 903 11.23 -15.69 18.46
C ALA A 903 11.96 -15.00 17.29
N ILE A 904 11.23 -14.61 16.24
CA ILE A 904 11.80 -13.87 15.10
C ILE A 904 12.37 -12.51 15.53
N THR A 905 11.64 -11.80 16.39
CA THR A 905 12.09 -10.51 16.95
C THR A 905 13.42 -10.65 17.66
N LYS A 906 13.54 -11.64 18.57
CA LYS A 906 14.78 -11.92 19.30
C LYS A 906 15.94 -12.33 18.39
N LEU A 907 15.67 -13.14 17.36
CA LEU A 907 16.69 -13.52 16.37
C LEU A 907 17.21 -12.29 15.62
N ILE A 908 16.33 -11.38 15.19
CA ILE A 908 16.71 -10.14 14.48
C ILE A 908 17.46 -9.17 15.41
N ASP A 909 17.02 -9.01 16.66
CA ASP A 909 17.68 -8.12 17.63
C ASP A 909 19.10 -8.55 17.98
N ARG A 910 19.39 -9.86 17.87
CA ARG A 910 20.69 -10.45 18.18
C ARG A 910 21.53 -10.78 16.94
N SER A 911 21.08 -10.40 15.75
CA SER A 911 21.75 -10.71 14.48
C SER A 911 21.99 -9.48 13.61
N ARG A 912 23.01 -9.56 12.77
CA ARG A 912 23.17 -8.66 11.62
C ARG A 912 22.97 -9.44 10.33
N ILE A 913 21.82 -9.24 9.68
CA ILE A 913 21.43 -10.01 8.49
C ILE A 913 21.60 -9.11 7.26
N VAL A 914 22.42 -9.51 6.29
CA VAL A 914 22.57 -8.76 5.02
C VAL A 914 22.12 -9.63 3.86
N MET A 915 21.13 -9.14 3.11
CA MET A 915 20.59 -9.83 1.94
C MET A 915 20.97 -9.10 0.65
N VAL A 916 21.55 -9.82 -0.30
CA VAL A 916 21.90 -9.36 -1.64
C VAL A 916 21.12 -10.21 -2.66
N PRO A 917 19.88 -9.82 -3.02
CA PRO A 917 18.99 -10.69 -3.79
C PRO A 917 19.45 -10.97 -5.22
N CYS A 918 20.24 -10.09 -5.84
CA CYS A 918 20.69 -10.28 -7.22
C CYS A 918 22.01 -9.55 -7.46
N VAL A 919 23.10 -10.32 -7.55
CA VAL A 919 24.45 -9.81 -7.85
C VAL A 919 24.60 -9.47 -9.33
N ASN A 920 24.02 -10.27 -10.22
CA ASN A 920 24.03 -10.10 -11.67
C ASN A 920 22.65 -9.67 -12.20
N PRO A 921 22.22 -8.41 -11.96
CA PRO A 921 20.95 -7.92 -12.47
C PRO A 921 20.93 -7.86 -14.01
N ASP A 922 22.09 -7.73 -14.66
CA ASP A 922 22.17 -7.65 -16.13
C ASP A 922 21.86 -8.99 -16.79
N GLY A 923 22.49 -10.07 -16.31
CA GLY A 923 22.18 -11.43 -16.75
C GLY A 923 20.73 -11.81 -16.43
N ARG A 924 20.19 -11.32 -15.29
CA ARG A 924 18.80 -11.57 -14.89
C ARG A 924 17.77 -11.02 -15.88
N GLU A 925 17.98 -9.82 -16.41
CA GLU A 925 17.09 -9.21 -17.41
C GLU A 925 17.17 -9.91 -18.80
N LEU A 926 18.21 -10.70 -19.05
CA LEU A 926 18.39 -11.49 -20.27
C LEU A 926 17.84 -12.93 -20.15
N ALA A 927 17.64 -13.41 -18.92
CA ALA A 927 17.11 -14.73 -18.66
C ALA A 927 15.60 -14.78 -18.93
N GLN A 928 15.09 -15.93 -19.34
CA GLN A 928 13.69 -16.10 -19.74
C GLN A 928 13.01 -17.17 -18.88
N GLU A 929 11.77 -16.91 -18.49
CA GLU A 929 10.97 -17.84 -17.69
C GLU A 929 10.79 -19.19 -18.40
N ASP A 930 10.61 -20.24 -17.58
CA ASP A 930 10.41 -21.63 -18.03
C ASP A 930 11.60 -22.20 -18.84
N SER A 931 12.79 -21.61 -18.67
CA SER A 931 14.01 -22.00 -19.36
C SER A 931 14.99 -22.73 -18.44
N CYS A 932 14.63 -23.96 -18.03
CA CYS A 932 15.38 -24.73 -17.01
C CYS A 932 16.85 -25.02 -17.30
N PHE A 933 17.24 -25.07 -18.58
CA PHE A 933 18.60 -25.47 -19.01
C PHE A 933 19.30 -24.40 -19.86
N SER A 934 18.70 -23.21 -19.98
CA SER A 934 19.26 -22.14 -20.81
C SER A 934 20.47 -21.50 -20.14
N THR A 935 21.50 -21.21 -20.94
CA THR A 935 22.65 -20.40 -20.51
C THR A 935 22.44 -18.90 -20.73
N SER A 936 21.31 -18.49 -21.30
CA SER A 936 20.95 -17.08 -21.46
C SER A 936 20.79 -16.43 -20.09
N GLY A 937 21.62 -15.43 -19.79
CA GLY A 937 21.64 -14.76 -18.50
C GLY A 937 22.55 -15.38 -17.43
N LEU A 938 23.27 -16.46 -17.73
CA LEU A 938 24.28 -17.04 -16.82
C LEU A 938 25.38 -16.02 -16.48
N THR A 939 25.96 -15.43 -17.51
CA THR A 939 27.07 -14.47 -17.41
C THR A 939 26.57 -13.04 -17.23
N ASN A 940 27.44 -12.12 -16.82
CA ASN A 940 27.13 -10.69 -16.80
C ASN A 940 27.07 -10.10 -18.23
N ALA A 941 26.79 -8.80 -18.36
CA ALA A 941 26.69 -8.14 -19.68
C ALA A 941 27.98 -8.17 -20.53
N ARG A 942 29.12 -8.57 -19.95
CA ARG A 942 30.40 -8.77 -20.64
C ARG A 942 30.70 -10.23 -20.98
N SER A 943 29.71 -11.11 -20.82
CA SER A 943 29.86 -12.55 -21.01
C SER A 943 30.90 -13.18 -20.08
N VAL A 944 31.10 -12.59 -18.90
CA VAL A 944 31.95 -13.14 -17.84
C VAL A 944 31.07 -13.88 -16.84
N ASP A 945 31.47 -15.11 -16.52
CA ASP A 945 30.90 -15.85 -15.39
C ASP A 945 31.42 -15.24 -14.09
N LEU A 946 30.52 -14.66 -13.29
CA LEU A 946 30.90 -13.97 -12.08
C LEU A 946 31.48 -14.92 -11.03
N ASP A 947 31.04 -16.19 -10.99
CA ASP A 947 31.58 -17.18 -10.05
C ASP A 947 32.95 -17.71 -10.48
N SER A 948 33.56 -17.18 -11.55
CA SER A 948 34.95 -17.48 -11.91
C SER A 948 35.87 -16.24 -11.88
N ASP A 949 35.35 -15.09 -11.41
CA ASP A 949 36.04 -13.80 -11.46
C ASP A 949 36.63 -13.36 -10.10
N PHE A 950 36.41 -14.13 -9.03
CA PHE A 950 36.89 -13.86 -7.67
C PHE A 950 38.35 -14.30 -7.44
N ILE A 951 39.27 -13.59 -8.11
CA ILE A 951 40.72 -13.84 -7.98
C ILE A 951 41.38 -12.78 -7.09
N TYR A 952 42.18 -13.21 -6.11
CA TYR A 952 42.90 -12.31 -5.20
C TYR A 952 43.81 -11.34 -5.96
N GLY A 953 43.70 -10.04 -5.68
CA GLY A 953 44.49 -8.99 -6.34
C GLY A 953 44.06 -8.68 -7.79
N ASN A 954 42.93 -9.21 -8.27
CA ASN A 954 42.42 -8.93 -9.62
C ASN A 954 41.92 -7.49 -9.76
N THR A 955 42.77 -6.62 -10.32
CA THR A 955 42.40 -5.22 -10.61
C THR A 955 41.43 -5.06 -11.79
N SER A 956 41.18 -6.13 -12.55
CA SER A 956 40.29 -6.18 -13.71
C SER A 956 38.96 -6.89 -13.43
N ALA A 957 38.65 -7.17 -12.16
CA ALA A 957 37.39 -7.78 -11.75
C ALA A 957 36.18 -6.97 -12.27
N GLN A 958 35.12 -7.70 -12.63
CA GLN A 958 33.84 -7.12 -13.06
C GLN A 958 33.25 -6.23 -11.96
N PRO A 959 32.46 -5.20 -12.33
CA PRO A 959 31.93 -4.27 -11.34
C PRO A 959 31.05 -4.97 -10.30
N GLU A 960 30.32 -6.02 -10.68
CA GLU A 960 29.54 -6.87 -9.79
C GLU A 960 30.44 -7.61 -8.78
N THR A 961 31.47 -8.31 -9.27
CA THR A 961 32.49 -9.01 -8.46
C THR A 961 33.14 -8.08 -7.45
N ARG A 962 33.55 -6.88 -7.90
CA ARG A 962 34.19 -5.89 -7.04
C ARG A 962 33.25 -5.35 -5.95
N ALA A 963 31.96 -5.20 -6.25
CA ALA A 963 30.96 -4.80 -5.26
C ALA A 963 30.89 -5.84 -4.12
N MET A 964 30.90 -7.13 -4.45
CA MET A 964 30.92 -8.22 -3.47
C MET A 964 32.26 -8.32 -2.72
N MET A 965 33.40 -8.19 -3.41
CA MET A 965 34.72 -8.15 -2.74
C MET A 965 34.81 -7.02 -1.71
N ASN A 966 34.27 -5.84 -2.01
CA ASN A 966 34.24 -4.71 -1.07
C ASN A 966 33.36 -5.01 0.15
N LEU A 967 32.21 -5.65 -0.05
CA LEU A 967 31.35 -6.09 1.05
C LEU A 967 32.06 -7.12 1.93
N MET A 968 32.80 -8.06 1.33
CA MET A 968 33.57 -9.08 2.05
C MET A 968 34.75 -8.49 2.83
N ALA A 969 35.45 -7.51 2.25
CA ALA A 969 36.55 -6.81 2.91
C ALA A 969 36.10 -5.98 4.13
N GLY A 970 34.81 -5.63 4.23
CA GLY A 970 34.24 -4.95 5.39
C GLY A 970 34.20 -5.80 6.68
N GLY A 971 34.38 -7.12 6.57
CA GLY A 971 34.40 -8.05 7.70
C GLY A 971 33.06 -8.15 8.46
N GLY A 972 33.09 -8.82 9.61
CA GLY A 972 31.95 -8.88 10.54
C GLY A 972 30.82 -9.85 10.18
N PHE A 973 31.12 -10.90 9.41
CA PHE A 973 30.17 -11.97 9.08
C PHE A 973 30.70 -13.32 9.54
N SER A 974 29.88 -14.06 10.28
CA SER A 974 30.16 -15.41 10.78
C SER A 974 29.83 -16.49 9.76
N LEU A 975 28.92 -16.21 8.82
CA LEU A 975 28.42 -17.16 7.83
C LEU A 975 27.93 -16.43 6.57
N SER A 976 28.08 -17.09 5.42
CA SER A 976 27.58 -16.62 4.13
C SER A 976 26.90 -17.78 3.38
N LEU A 977 25.82 -17.49 2.68
CA LEU A 977 25.12 -18.43 1.81
C LEU A 977 24.89 -17.81 0.45
N SER A 978 25.19 -18.57 -0.61
CA SER A 978 24.87 -18.21 -1.99
C SER A 978 23.79 -19.15 -2.52
N LEU A 979 22.67 -18.61 -3.01
CA LEU A 979 21.59 -19.37 -3.65
C LEU A 979 21.76 -19.35 -5.17
N ASP A 980 21.86 -20.55 -5.76
CA ASP A 980 22.03 -20.79 -7.19
C ASP A 980 21.04 -21.88 -7.66
N GLY A 981 21.04 -22.22 -8.95
CA GLY A 981 20.10 -23.18 -9.55
C GLY A 981 20.77 -24.21 -10.46
N GLY A 982 19.97 -25.18 -10.93
CA GLY A 982 20.41 -26.22 -11.87
C GLY A 982 20.78 -27.57 -11.23
N SER A 983 20.68 -27.68 -9.91
CA SER A 983 20.79 -28.93 -9.14
C SER A 983 20.00 -28.81 -7.83
N LEU A 984 19.94 -29.85 -6.99
CA LEU A 984 19.27 -29.83 -5.68
C LEU A 984 20.20 -30.43 -4.61
N LEU A 985 21.16 -29.62 -4.15
CA LEU A 985 22.14 -29.99 -3.13
C LEU A 985 22.76 -28.74 -2.49
N THR A 986 23.51 -28.94 -1.41
CA THR A 986 24.36 -27.90 -0.82
C THR A 986 25.83 -28.21 -1.08
N ALA A 987 26.54 -27.27 -1.70
CA ALA A 987 27.96 -27.38 -2.03
C ALA A 987 28.82 -26.60 -1.03
N TYR A 988 29.76 -27.28 -0.38
CA TYR A 988 30.75 -26.66 0.51
C TYR A 988 32.10 -26.44 -0.18
N PRO A 989 32.94 -25.50 0.30
CA PRO A 989 34.27 -25.26 -0.25
C PRO A 989 35.20 -26.47 -0.17
N TYR A 990 36.17 -26.62 -1.07
CA TYR A 990 36.52 -25.70 -2.16
C TYR A 990 35.91 -26.14 -3.51
N ASP A 991 35.70 -25.16 -4.40
CA ASP A 991 35.47 -25.40 -5.84
C ASP A 991 36.78 -25.75 -6.56
N ARG A 992 37.92 -25.37 -5.99
CA ARG A 992 39.24 -25.72 -6.51
C ARG A 992 39.53 -27.24 -6.42
N PRO A 993 39.89 -27.91 -7.53
CA PRO A 993 40.03 -29.38 -7.57
C PRO A 993 41.13 -29.99 -6.69
N THR A 994 42.21 -29.25 -6.39
CA THR A 994 43.44 -29.81 -5.80
C THR A 994 43.67 -29.45 -4.33
N GLU A 995 42.80 -28.65 -3.71
CA GLU A 995 43.01 -28.12 -2.34
C GLU A 995 41.87 -28.52 -1.41
N SER A 996 42.17 -29.19 -0.30
CA SER A 996 41.21 -29.45 0.78
C SER A 996 41.17 -28.29 1.78
N ALA A 997 39.98 -27.97 2.28
CA ALA A 997 39.82 -26.96 3.33
C ALA A 997 40.39 -27.45 4.66
N HIS A 998 41.09 -26.59 5.40
CA HIS A 998 41.69 -26.99 6.68
C HIS A 998 40.64 -27.14 7.80
N ASN A 999 39.45 -26.58 7.60
CA ASN A 999 38.27 -26.63 8.46
C ASN A 999 37.10 -27.38 7.78
N GLU A 1000 37.41 -28.33 6.90
CA GLU A 1000 36.44 -29.06 6.07
C GLU A 1000 35.29 -29.68 6.87
N GLU A 1001 35.54 -30.14 8.10
CA GLU A 1001 34.52 -30.67 9.00
C GLU A 1001 33.43 -29.64 9.33
N THR A 1002 33.82 -28.39 9.60
CA THR A 1002 32.87 -27.30 9.88
C THR A 1002 32.11 -26.89 8.63
N LEU A 1003 32.80 -26.79 7.48
CA LEU A 1003 32.15 -26.45 6.21
C LEU A 1003 31.13 -27.51 5.77
N ARG A 1004 31.49 -28.80 5.93
CA ARG A 1004 30.60 -29.93 5.70
C ARG A 1004 29.41 -29.91 6.67
N TYR A 1005 29.66 -29.61 7.94
CA TYR A 1005 28.60 -29.49 8.94
C TYR A 1005 27.60 -28.39 8.56
N LEU A 1006 28.06 -27.18 8.21
CA LEU A 1006 27.19 -26.09 7.81
C LEU A 1006 26.36 -26.42 6.56
N ALA A 1007 26.96 -27.10 5.58
CA ALA A 1007 26.20 -27.61 4.43
C ALA A 1007 25.13 -28.63 4.84
N SER A 1008 25.45 -29.50 5.80
CA SER A 1008 24.51 -30.50 6.31
C SER A 1008 23.36 -29.90 7.10
N VAL A 1009 23.57 -28.79 7.82
CA VAL A 1009 22.51 -28.05 8.52
C VAL A 1009 21.45 -27.59 7.52
N TYR A 1010 21.86 -26.99 6.39
CA TYR A 1010 20.92 -26.58 5.35
C TYR A 1010 20.21 -27.79 4.73
N ALA A 1011 20.96 -28.78 4.27
CA ALA A 1011 20.43 -29.92 3.55
C ALA A 1011 19.47 -30.77 4.41
N SER A 1012 19.78 -30.99 5.68
CA SER A 1012 18.95 -31.79 6.61
C SER A 1012 17.62 -31.12 6.94
N ASN A 1013 17.58 -29.78 7.01
CA ASN A 1013 16.37 -28.98 7.24
C ASN A 1013 15.54 -28.77 5.96
N HIS A 1014 16.01 -29.23 4.81
CA HIS A 1014 15.29 -29.19 3.55
C HIS A 1014 14.61 -30.56 3.29
N PRO A 1015 13.30 -30.59 2.96
CA PRO A 1015 12.52 -31.84 2.92
C PRO A 1015 12.98 -32.85 1.85
N VAL A 1016 13.39 -32.36 0.69
CA VAL A 1016 13.84 -33.19 -0.45
C VAL A 1016 15.36 -33.38 -0.46
N MET A 1017 16.14 -32.29 -0.35
CA MET A 1017 17.61 -32.34 -0.36
C MET A 1017 18.19 -33.34 0.64
N ARG A 1018 17.64 -33.45 1.86
CA ARG A 1018 18.06 -34.44 2.88
C ARG A 1018 18.03 -35.89 2.43
N LEU A 1019 17.20 -36.22 1.42
CA LEU A 1019 17.07 -37.58 0.89
C LEU A 1019 18.30 -37.97 0.06
N GLY A 1020 19.04 -37.00 -0.48
CA GLY A 1020 20.24 -37.24 -1.27
C GLY A 1020 19.99 -37.81 -2.66
N TYR A 1021 18.79 -37.63 -3.21
CA TYR A 1021 18.42 -38.05 -4.56
C TYR A 1021 17.88 -36.83 -5.33
N PRO A 1022 18.75 -36.03 -5.97
CA PRO A 1022 18.36 -34.74 -6.55
C PRO A 1022 17.42 -34.88 -7.76
N GLY A 1023 17.44 -36.02 -8.47
CA GLY A 1023 16.57 -36.26 -9.63
C GLY A 1023 16.82 -35.32 -10.83
N CYS A 1024 17.96 -34.62 -10.83
CA CYS A 1024 18.33 -33.66 -11.87
C CYS A 1024 19.05 -34.34 -13.04
N ARG A 1025 19.12 -33.65 -14.20
CA ARG A 1025 19.81 -34.15 -15.42
C ARG A 1025 21.33 -33.89 -15.41
N ASP A 1026 21.91 -33.65 -14.25
CA ASP A 1026 23.32 -33.30 -14.04
C ASP A 1026 24.25 -34.53 -13.90
N GLY A 1027 23.70 -35.75 -13.99
CA GLY A 1027 24.46 -37.00 -13.96
C GLY A 1027 24.78 -37.50 -12.55
N LEU A 1028 24.23 -36.86 -11.51
CA LEU A 1028 24.37 -37.27 -10.11
C LEU A 1028 23.19 -38.16 -9.71
N GLU A 1029 23.41 -39.47 -9.63
CA GLU A 1029 22.37 -40.44 -9.22
C GLU A 1029 22.09 -40.38 -7.70
N SER A 1030 23.10 -40.14 -6.88
CA SER A 1030 22.97 -40.03 -5.42
C SER A 1030 24.02 -39.07 -4.85
N VAL A 1031 23.58 -38.18 -3.97
CA VAL A 1031 24.38 -37.20 -3.23
C VAL A 1031 24.14 -37.43 -1.74
N PRO A 1032 24.97 -38.25 -1.06
CA PRO A 1032 24.75 -38.63 0.34
C PRO A 1032 24.52 -37.44 1.26
N GLY A 1033 23.39 -37.44 1.98
CA GLY A 1033 23.01 -36.35 2.89
C GLY A 1033 22.66 -35.02 2.20
N GLY A 1034 22.55 -34.99 0.87
CA GLY A 1034 22.22 -33.79 0.10
C GLY A 1034 23.36 -32.77 0.01
N ILE A 1035 24.59 -33.17 0.35
CA ILE A 1035 25.76 -32.29 0.36
C ILE A 1035 26.87 -32.83 -0.53
N LEU A 1036 27.61 -31.92 -1.16
CA LEU A 1036 28.73 -32.28 -2.03
C LEU A 1036 29.87 -31.26 -1.87
N ARG A 1037 31.11 -31.67 -2.13
CA ARG A 1037 32.19 -30.70 -2.27
C ARG A 1037 32.04 -29.98 -3.60
N GLY A 1038 32.22 -28.67 -3.63
CA GLY A 1038 32.02 -27.87 -4.83
C GLY A 1038 32.84 -28.32 -6.05
N ALA A 1039 34.09 -28.75 -5.83
CA ALA A 1039 34.95 -29.31 -6.86
C ALA A 1039 34.40 -30.58 -7.54
N GLU A 1040 33.61 -31.37 -6.82
CA GLU A 1040 32.99 -32.61 -7.32
C GLU A 1040 31.74 -32.32 -8.17
N LEU A 1041 31.09 -31.16 -7.96
CA LEU A 1041 29.99 -30.71 -8.80
C LEU A 1041 30.50 -30.07 -10.10
N ARG A 1042 31.24 -28.96 -9.98
CA ARG A 1042 31.78 -28.16 -11.09
C ARG A 1042 33.05 -27.44 -10.65
N GLY A 1043 34.16 -28.17 -10.54
CA GLY A 1043 35.41 -27.58 -10.07
C GLY A 1043 36.01 -26.52 -11.01
N HIS A 1044 36.32 -25.35 -10.46
CA HIS A 1044 36.93 -24.21 -11.16
C HIS A 1044 37.71 -23.31 -10.19
N MET A 1045 38.45 -22.34 -10.71
CA MET A 1045 39.20 -21.35 -9.92
C MET A 1045 38.43 -20.02 -9.88
N GLY A 1046 38.55 -19.28 -8.79
CA GLY A 1046 38.02 -17.92 -8.70
C GLY A 1046 36.55 -17.84 -8.31
N SER A 1047 36.05 -18.79 -7.51
CA SER A 1047 34.68 -18.76 -6.99
C SER A 1047 34.48 -17.81 -5.83
N MET A 1048 33.26 -17.26 -5.74
CA MET A 1048 32.87 -16.35 -4.66
C MET A 1048 32.99 -17.05 -3.30
N LYS A 1049 32.56 -18.31 -3.27
CA LYS A 1049 32.59 -19.17 -2.09
C LYS A 1049 34.01 -19.39 -1.57
N ASP A 1050 34.93 -19.75 -2.47
CA ASP A 1050 36.33 -19.95 -2.13
C ASP A 1050 37.00 -18.65 -1.65
N PHE A 1051 36.67 -17.52 -2.28
CA PHE A 1051 37.18 -16.21 -1.89
C PHE A 1051 36.67 -15.75 -0.51
N SER A 1052 35.40 -16.04 -0.18
CA SER A 1052 34.85 -15.70 1.15
C SER A 1052 35.59 -16.41 2.28
N VAL A 1053 35.98 -17.67 2.07
CA VAL A 1053 36.75 -18.44 3.06
C VAL A 1053 38.18 -17.92 3.18
N ASP A 1054 38.89 -17.77 2.05
CA ASP A 1054 40.32 -17.41 2.05
C ASP A 1054 40.58 -15.97 2.48
N VAL A 1055 39.74 -15.03 2.02
CA VAL A 1055 39.98 -13.59 2.16
C VAL A 1055 39.04 -12.96 3.16
N GLY A 1056 37.77 -13.39 3.18
CA GLY A 1056 36.77 -12.87 4.09
C GLY A 1056 36.81 -13.49 5.49
N SER A 1057 37.59 -14.57 5.69
CA SER A 1057 37.57 -15.41 6.89
C SER A 1057 36.15 -15.82 7.31
N CYS A 1058 35.26 -15.98 6.32
CA CYS A 1058 33.83 -16.19 6.52
C CYS A 1058 33.41 -17.46 5.75
N PRO A 1059 33.01 -18.55 6.45
CA PRO A 1059 32.47 -19.74 5.82
C PRO A 1059 31.34 -19.41 4.85
N GLU A 1060 31.48 -19.82 3.59
CA GLU A 1060 30.42 -19.68 2.58
C GLU A 1060 30.05 -21.05 2.02
N ILE A 1061 28.75 -21.30 1.85
CA ILE A 1061 28.20 -22.48 1.17
C ILE A 1061 27.29 -22.05 0.02
N THR A 1062 27.24 -22.86 -1.03
CA THR A 1062 26.34 -22.64 -2.17
C THR A 1062 25.16 -23.60 -2.08
N VAL A 1063 23.95 -23.09 -2.06
CA VAL A 1063 22.72 -23.86 -2.06
C VAL A 1063 22.15 -23.85 -3.47
N TYR A 1064 22.07 -25.03 -4.09
CA TYR A 1064 21.37 -25.20 -5.36
C TYR A 1064 19.89 -25.47 -5.09
N THR A 1065 19.03 -24.51 -5.45
CA THR A 1065 17.63 -24.46 -5.04
C THR A 1065 16.69 -25.37 -5.83
N GLY A 1066 17.18 -26.06 -6.86
CA GLY A 1066 16.35 -26.92 -7.70
C GLY A 1066 16.96 -27.18 -9.07
N CYS A 1067 16.52 -28.26 -9.71
CA CYS A 1067 17.06 -28.70 -11.00
C CYS A 1067 16.83 -27.70 -12.15
N CYS A 1068 15.82 -26.85 -12.04
CA CYS A 1068 15.48 -25.86 -13.05
C CYS A 1068 16.13 -24.51 -12.71
N LEU A 1069 16.94 -23.96 -13.62
CA LEU A 1069 17.57 -22.64 -13.45
C LEU A 1069 16.52 -21.53 -13.35
N TYR A 1070 15.56 -21.52 -14.28
CA TYR A 1070 14.45 -20.56 -14.30
C TYR A 1070 13.11 -21.31 -14.36
N PRO A 1071 12.56 -21.76 -13.21
CA PRO A 1071 11.29 -22.47 -13.16
C PRO A 1071 10.10 -21.54 -13.47
N PRO A 1072 8.95 -22.09 -13.91
CA PRO A 1072 7.70 -21.33 -14.00
C PRO A 1072 7.34 -20.65 -12.67
N ALA A 1073 6.74 -19.47 -12.71
CA ALA A 1073 6.40 -18.69 -11.52
C ALA A 1073 5.54 -19.47 -10.50
N GLN A 1074 4.70 -20.39 -10.96
CA GLN A 1074 3.87 -21.25 -10.11
C GLN A 1074 4.70 -22.16 -9.17
N GLN A 1075 5.95 -22.46 -9.53
CA GLN A 1075 6.84 -23.29 -8.71
C GLN A 1075 7.52 -22.51 -7.57
N LEU A 1076 7.44 -21.17 -7.56
CA LEU A 1076 8.09 -20.36 -6.51
C LEU A 1076 7.51 -20.64 -5.12
N LEU A 1077 6.20 -20.85 -5.01
CA LEU A 1077 5.54 -21.13 -3.72
C LEU A 1077 5.93 -22.50 -3.14
N PRO A 1078 5.90 -23.61 -3.91
CA PRO A 1078 6.48 -24.88 -3.48
C PRO A 1078 7.96 -24.76 -3.09
N LEU A 1079 8.78 -24.12 -3.91
CA LEU A 1079 10.21 -23.92 -3.61
C LEU A 1079 10.41 -23.16 -2.29
N TRP A 1080 9.64 -22.10 -2.07
CA TRP A 1080 9.66 -21.39 -0.78
C TRP A 1080 9.27 -22.29 0.40
N ALA A 1081 8.22 -23.10 0.23
CA ALA A 1081 7.77 -24.01 1.27
C ALA A 1081 8.85 -25.03 1.67
N GLU A 1082 9.65 -25.49 0.69
CA GLU A 1082 10.78 -26.40 0.89
C GLU A 1082 12.01 -25.72 1.52
N HIS A 1083 12.32 -24.48 1.13
CA HIS A 1083 13.55 -23.79 1.55
C HIS A 1083 13.44 -22.98 2.86
N ARG A 1084 12.24 -22.54 3.26
CA ARG A 1084 12.06 -21.60 4.39
C ARG A 1084 12.62 -22.08 5.74
N THR A 1085 12.46 -23.36 6.06
CA THR A 1085 12.97 -23.94 7.33
C THR A 1085 14.49 -23.97 7.32
N ALA A 1086 15.10 -24.38 6.19
CA ALA A 1086 16.55 -24.39 6.03
C ALA A 1086 17.15 -22.98 6.10
N LEU A 1087 16.51 -21.96 5.49
CA LEU A 1087 16.96 -20.57 5.59
C LEU A 1087 16.97 -20.06 7.04
N LEU A 1088 15.92 -20.36 7.81
CA LEU A 1088 15.84 -20.04 9.24
C LEU A 1088 16.85 -20.83 10.08
N ALA A 1089 17.11 -22.09 9.74
CA ALA A 1089 18.10 -22.91 10.41
C ALA A 1089 19.49 -22.26 10.36
N MET A 1090 19.86 -21.67 9.21
CA MET A 1090 21.15 -20.97 9.09
C MET A 1090 21.21 -19.68 9.90
N LEU A 1091 20.08 -18.96 10.00
CA LEU A 1091 19.98 -17.78 10.86
C LEU A 1091 20.07 -18.16 12.35
N LEU A 1092 19.55 -19.32 12.74
CA LEU A 1092 19.73 -19.85 14.09
C LEU A 1092 21.18 -20.28 14.34
N GLU A 1093 21.82 -20.88 13.34
CA GLU A 1093 23.16 -21.46 13.44
C GLU A 1093 24.24 -20.41 13.74
N ILE A 1094 24.08 -19.16 13.29
CA ILE A 1094 25.05 -18.08 13.60
C ILE A 1094 25.12 -17.69 15.07
N HIS A 1095 24.24 -18.20 15.93
CA HIS A 1095 24.29 -18.00 17.37
C HIS A 1095 24.97 -19.13 18.14
N LYS A 1096 25.35 -20.21 17.44
CA LYS A 1096 26.04 -21.38 18.00
C LYS A 1096 27.54 -21.29 17.71
N GLY A 1097 28.28 -22.34 18.07
CA GLY A 1097 29.73 -22.39 17.86
C GLY A 1097 30.50 -21.83 19.05
N LEU A 1098 31.44 -20.92 18.78
CA LEU A 1098 32.36 -20.39 19.77
C LEU A 1098 32.41 -18.86 19.72
N SER A 1099 32.27 -18.24 20.88
CA SER A 1099 32.44 -16.80 21.07
C SER A 1099 33.41 -16.55 22.22
N GLY A 1100 34.06 -15.39 22.26
CA GLY A 1100 35.01 -15.10 23.32
C GLY A 1100 35.67 -13.74 23.23
N VAL A 1101 36.44 -13.42 24.27
CA VAL A 1101 37.26 -12.20 24.34
C VAL A 1101 38.68 -12.58 24.71
N VAL A 1102 39.63 -12.03 23.96
CA VAL A 1102 41.07 -12.18 24.22
C VAL A 1102 41.57 -10.93 24.94
N LYS A 1103 42.20 -11.12 26.10
CA LYS A 1103 42.76 -10.06 26.94
C LYS A 1103 44.21 -10.35 27.32
N ASP A 1104 44.99 -9.33 27.61
CA ASP A 1104 46.31 -9.48 28.22
C ASP A 1104 46.22 -9.72 29.74
N ASN A 1105 47.37 -9.94 30.38
CA ASN A 1105 47.49 -10.13 31.83
C ASN A 1105 47.02 -8.91 32.65
N GLU A 1106 46.97 -7.71 32.06
CA GLU A 1106 46.44 -6.50 32.67
C GLU A 1106 44.91 -6.32 32.43
N GLY A 1107 44.28 -7.28 31.73
CA GLY A 1107 42.85 -7.26 31.43
C GLY A 1107 42.46 -6.35 30.26
N ARG A 1108 43.42 -5.85 29.47
CA ARG A 1108 43.17 -5.04 28.27
C ARG A 1108 42.86 -5.94 27.07
N PRO A 1109 41.93 -5.56 26.19
CA PRO A 1109 41.60 -6.35 25.02
C PRO A 1109 42.77 -6.42 24.03
N VAL A 1110 42.98 -7.60 23.43
CA VAL A 1110 44.02 -7.82 22.42
C VAL A 1110 43.36 -7.93 21.05
N SER A 1111 43.51 -6.87 20.25
CA SER A 1111 43.01 -6.80 18.87
C SER A 1111 43.90 -7.55 17.89
N ASP A 1112 43.32 -8.06 16.81
CA ASP A 1112 44.03 -8.78 15.74
C ASP A 1112 44.79 -10.03 16.23
N ALA A 1113 44.28 -10.66 17.29
CA ALA A 1113 44.72 -11.98 17.71
C ALA A 1113 44.13 -13.02 16.75
N ALA A 1114 44.98 -13.88 16.19
CA ALA A 1114 44.58 -14.94 15.28
C ALA A 1114 44.20 -16.20 16.07
N ILE A 1115 42.97 -16.68 15.84
CA ILE A 1115 42.45 -17.95 16.33
C ILE A 1115 42.69 -19.00 15.25
N MET A 1116 43.54 -19.97 15.58
CA MET A 1116 43.99 -21.03 14.69
C MET A 1116 43.33 -22.36 15.07
N LEU A 1117 42.84 -23.07 14.06
CA LEU A 1117 42.36 -24.45 14.17
C LEU A 1117 43.16 -25.34 13.22
N ASN A 1118 43.75 -26.43 13.72
CA ASN A 1118 44.56 -27.36 12.93
C ASN A 1118 45.66 -26.69 12.07
N GLY A 1119 46.25 -25.59 12.57
CA GLY A 1119 47.31 -24.85 11.89
C GLY A 1119 46.84 -23.83 10.83
N SER A 1120 45.53 -23.64 10.64
CA SER A 1120 44.96 -22.58 9.79
C SER A 1120 44.25 -21.52 10.59
N GLU A 1121 44.38 -20.28 10.13
CA GLU A 1121 43.67 -19.15 10.71
C GLU A 1121 42.19 -19.25 10.37
N PHE A 1122 41.36 -19.17 11.40
CA PHE A 1122 39.93 -19.39 11.28
C PHE A 1122 39.09 -18.22 11.79
N ALA A 1123 39.63 -17.38 12.68
CA ALA A 1123 39.03 -16.10 13.06
C ALA A 1123 40.09 -15.12 13.57
N ARG A 1124 39.76 -13.83 13.61
CA ARG A 1124 40.56 -12.78 14.27
C ARG A 1124 39.71 -12.03 15.27
N THR A 1125 40.35 -11.51 16.32
CA THR A 1125 39.69 -10.60 17.25
C THR A 1125 39.55 -9.20 16.69
N ASP A 1126 38.43 -8.56 17.01
CA ASP A 1126 38.18 -7.16 16.69
C ASP A 1126 38.98 -6.19 17.59
N VAL A 1127 38.73 -4.89 17.44
CA VAL A 1127 39.38 -3.83 18.24
C VAL A 1127 39.09 -3.93 19.75
N HIS A 1128 38.06 -4.68 20.15
CA HIS A 1128 37.68 -4.95 21.53
C HIS A 1128 38.15 -6.34 22.00
N GLY A 1129 38.96 -7.04 21.20
CA GLY A 1129 39.44 -8.36 21.52
C GLY A 1129 38.37 -9.44 21.39
N PHE A 1130 37.18 -9.12 20.90
CA PHE A 1130 36.06 -10.06 20.75
C PHE A 1130 36.16 -10.84 19.45
N PHE A 1131 35.74 -12.10 19.49
CA PHE A 1131 35.57 -12.93 18.30
C PHE A 1131 34.33 -13.82 18.43
N HIS A 1132 33.73 -14.13 17.29
CA HIS A 1132 32.65 -15.11 17.16
C HIS A 1132 32.93 -15.95 15.92
N THR A 1133 32.84 -17.28 16.04
CA THR A 1133 33.08 -18.19 14.91
C THR A 1133 32.30 -19.50 15.04
N LEU A 1134 31.95 -20.09 13.90
CA LEU A 1134 31.20 -21.34 13.83
C LEU A 1134 32.15 -22.53 13.79
N LEU A 1135 31.86 -23.57 14.57
CA LEU A 1135 32.65 -24.79 14.59
C LEU A 1135 31.72 -25.99 14.60
N ALA A 1136 32.14 -27.08 13.95
CA ALA A 1136 31.43 -28.35 14.07
C ALA A 1136 31.33 -28.79 15.54
N PRO A 1137 30.17 -29.33 15.99
CA PRO A 1137 30.00 -29.82 17.35
C PRO A 1137 31.04 -30.88 17.72
N GLY A 1138 31.57 -30.80 18.94
CA GLY A 1138 32.60 -31.71 19.43
C GLY A 1138 33.73 -31.01 20.17
N THR A 1139 34.70 -31.81 20.63
CA THR A 1139 35.86 -31.31 21.36
C THR A 1139 36.99 -30.94 20.40
N GLN A 1140 37.39 -29.67 20.38
CA GLN A 1140 38.42 -29.15 19.48
C GLN A 1140 39.58 -28.51 20.26
N GLN A 1141 40.79 -28.57 19.68
CA GLN A 1141 41.96 -27.85 20.20
C GLN A 1141 42.22 -26.60 19.37
N LEU A 1142 42.23 -25.46 20.04
CA LEU A 1142 42.46 -24.15 19.46
C LEU A 1142 43.83 -23.63 19.86
N GLN A 1143 44.47 -22.98 18.91
CA GLN A 1143 45.71 -22.25 19.12
C GLN A 1143 45.43 -20.77 18.91
N VAL A 1144 45.70 -19.93 19.91
CA VAL A 1144 45.51 -18.47 19.80
C VAL A 1144 46.86 -17.79 19.84
N GLN A 1145 47.11 -16.91 18.87
CA GLN A 1145 48.40 -16.24 18.69
C GLN A 1145 48.21 -14.74 18.43
N ALA A 1146 49.04 -13.91 19.05
CA ALA A 1146 49.08 -12.47 18.82
C ALA A 1146 50.52 -11.95 18.85
N SER A 1147 50.80 -10.89 18.10
CA SER A 1147 52.13 -10.28 18.07
C SER A 1147 52.50 -9.73 19.45
N GLY A 1148 53.69 -10.09 19.96
CA GLY A 1148 54.16 -9.68 21.29
C GLY A 1148 53.77 -10.60 22.47
N PHE A 1149 52.90 -11.59 22.24
CA PHE A 1149 52.41 -12.50 23.28
C PHE A 1149 52.85 -13.95 23.05
N ASP A 1150 52.83 -14.76 24.12
CA ASP A 1150 53.02 -16.20 24.03
C ASP A 1150 51.78 -16.89 23.44
N GLN A 1151 52.01 -17.92 22.62
CA GLN A 1151 50.94 -18.71 22.04
C GLN A 1151 50.17 -19.45 23.14
N GLN A 1152 48.84 -19.45 23.06
CA GLN A 1152 47.97 -20.18 23.96
C GLN A 1152 47.34 -21.39 23.26
N LEU A 1153 47.21 -22.50 23.97
CA LEU A 1153 46.53 -23.72 23.52
C LEU A 1153 45.32 -23.97 24.43
N LEU A 1154 44.13 -24.07 23.84
CA LEU A 1154 42.88 -24.21 24.56
C LEU A 1154 42.09 -25.41 24.02
N GLN A 1155 41.56 -26.24 24.90
CA GLN A 1155 40.60 -27.28 24.53
C GLN A 1155 39.18 -26.76 24.80
N VAL A 1156 38.35 -26.75 23.76
CA VAL A 1156 36.95 -26.27 23.83
C VAL A 1156 36.00 -27.39 23.44
N ASN A 1157 34.80 -27.38 24.01
CA ASN A 1157 33.73 -28.29 23.65
C ASN A 1157 32.58 -27.49 23.03
N VAL A 1158 32.27 -27.75 21.76
CA VAL A 1158 31.24 -27.05 21.01
C VAL A 1158 29.96 -27.87 21.02
N SER A 1159 28.87 -27.27 21.46
CA SER A 1159 27.54 -27.92 21.50
C SER A 1159 26.81 -27.76 20.17
N SER A 1160 25.94 -28.73 19.84
CA SER A 1160 25.07 -28.68 18.66
C SER A 1160 23.76 -27.91 18.90
N SER A 1161 23.38 -27.69 20.16
CA SER A 1161 22.08 -27.12 20.53
C SER A 1161 22.14 -25.85 21.38
N GLN A 1162 23.30 -25.54 21.95
CA GLN A 1162 23.47 -24.39 22.85
C GLN A 1162 24.07 -23.20 22.11
N LYS A 1163 23.70 -21.98 22.52
CA LYS A 1163 24.38 -20.75 22.08
C LYS A 1163 25.88 -20.83 22.40
N ALA A 1164 26.69 -20.15 21.60
CA ALA A 1164 28.10 -19.99 21.86
C ALA A 1164 28.35 -19.22 23.19
N GLY A 1165 28.82 -19.92 24.21
CA GLY A 1165 29.25 -19.31 25.48
C GLY A 1165 30.59 -18.58 25.35
N PRO A 1166 30.79 -17.45 26.08
CA PRO A 1166 32.00 -16.66 25.96
C PRO A 1166 33.19 -17.35 26.63
N VAL A 1167 34.24 -17.61 25.85
CA VAL A 1167 35.55 -18.05 26.37
C VAL A 1167 36.45 -16.84 26.62
N LEU A 1168 36.94 -16.69 27.84
CA LEU A 1168 37.96 -15.69 28.18
C LEU A 1168 39.36 -16.29 27.95
N ILE A 1169 40.15 -15.67 27.09
CA ILE A 1169 41.53 -16.09 26.80
C ILE A 1169 42.48 -15.01 27.32
N GLN A 1170 43.34 -15.37 28.27
CA GLN A 1170 44.35 -14.47 28.83
C GLN A 1170 45.72 -14.73 28.21
N PHE A 1171 46.33 -13.69 27.63
CA PHE A 1171 47.68 -13.75 27.07
C PHE A 1171 48.74 -13.31 28.08
N SER A 1172 49.79 -14.11 28.20
CA SER A 1172 51.04 -13.71 28.85
C SER A 1172 51.98 -13.02 27.86
N GLU A 1173 52.55 -11.88 28.26
CA GLU A 1173 53.64 -11.26 27.51
C GLU A 1173 54.83 -12.21 27.39
N LYS A 1174 55.46 -12.25 26.21
CA LYS A 1174 56.67 -13.05 25.97
C LYS A 1174 57.77 -12.66 26.96
N SER A 1175 58.15 -13.59 27.84
CA SER A 1175 59.24 -13.37 28.79
C SER A 1175 60.55 -13.04 28.08
N ARG A 1176 61.00 -11.78 28.18
CA ARG A 1176 62.34 -11.38 27.73
C ARG A 1176 63.39 -11.89 28.71
N HIS A 1177 63.89 -13.12 28.54
CA HIS A 1177 65.11 -13.57 29.24
C HIS A 1177 66.10 -14.27 28.29
N GLY A 1178 67.21 -13.57 27.98
CA GLY A 1178 68.54 -14.20 27.93
C GLY A 1178 69.40 -14.12 26.66
N GLY A 1179 70.23 -13.06 26.53
CA GLY A 1179 71.60 -13.11 25.94
C GLY A 1179 71.75 -12.68 24.46
N GLN A 1180 72.75 -11.91 24.01
CA GLN A 1180 73.99 -11.37 24.59
C GLN A 1180 74.46 -10.15 23.74
N GLY A 1181 75.08 -9.15 24.40
CA GLY A 1181 76.37 -8.59 23.96
C GLY A 1181 76.43 -7.18 23.33
N LEU A 1182 76.93 -6.22 24.14
CA LEU A 1182 77.91 -5.16 23.82
C LEU A 1182 77.50 -3.96 22.92
N VAL A 1183 77.84 -2.68 23.17
CA VAL A 1183 78.66 -2.01 24.22
C VAL A 1183 78.56 -0.46 24.10
N LEU A 1184 78.83 0.24 25.22
CA LEU A 1184 79.29 1.65 25.47
C LEU A 1184 78.42 2.85 24.98
N ALA A 1185 78.37 4.02 25.61
CA ALA A 1185 78.67 4.59 26.94
C ALA A 1185 78.43 6.12 26.88
N ALA A 1186 78.20 6.73 28.06
CA ALA A 1186 78.42 8.14 28.49
C ALA A 1186 77.13 8.79 29.03
N ALA A 1187 76.89 8.89 30.35
CA ALA A 1187 77.57 9.64 31.43
C ALA A 1187 76.83 10.94 31.80
N ASN A 1188 76.10 10.86 32.93
CA ASN A 1188 75.90 11.82 34.02
C ASN A 1188 75.72 13.32 33.74
N ASN A 1189 74.56 13.87 34.14
CA ASN A 1189 74.43 14.70 35.37
C ASN A 1189 72.99 15.22 35.59
N VAL A 1190 72.50 15.07 36.82
CA VAL A 1190 71.39 15.76 37.51
C VAL A 1190 72.09 16.66 38.58
N PRO A 1191 71.57 17.76 39.19
CA PRO A 1191 70.17 18.07 39.54
C PRO A 1191 69.74 19.57 39.53
N PHE A 1192 68.44 19.86 39.67
CA PHE A 1192 67.84 20.57 40.83
C PHE A 1192 66.36 20.94 40.60
N ALA A 1193 65.58 20.72 41.67
CA ALA A 1193 64.18 21.08 41.86
C ALA A 1193 64.02 22.44 42.58
N TYR A 1194 62.77 22.91 42.69
CA TYR A 1194 62.08 23.74 43.72
C TYR A 1194 61.06 24.67 43.01
N VAL A 1195 59.82 24.97 43.43
CA VAL A 1195 58.79 24.46 44.37
C VAL A 1195 57.70 25.55 44.49
N CYS A 1196 56.42 25.14 44.59
CA CYS A 1196 55.22 25.84 45.14
C CYS A 1196 54.79 27.22 44.56
N ILE A 1197 53.53 27.67 44.57
CA ILE A 1197 52.50 27.73 45.64
C ILE A 1197 51.07 27.79 45.03
N ARG A 1198 50.09 27.35 45.84
CA ARG A 1198 48.63 27.22 45.68
C ARG A 1198 47.87 28.49 46.15
N THR A 1199 46.60 28.65 45.75
CA THR A 1199 45.43 29.39 46.37
C THR A 1199 44.70 30.26 45.34
N GLU A 1200 43.37 30.49 45.32
CA GLU A 1200 42.19 29.96 46.02
C GLU A 1200 40.90 30.38 45.26
N LYS A 1201 39.80 29.70 45.60
CA LYS A 1201 38.38 29.81 45.22
C LYS A 1201 37.79 31.22 45.02
N GLN A 1202 36.80 31.32 44.12
CA GLN A 1202 35.43 31.75 44.49
C GLN A 1202 34.37 31.32 43.46
N SER A 1203 33.18 31.05 43.97
CA SER A 1203 31.99 30.38 43.39
C SER A 1203 30.79 31.35 43.36
N TYR A 1204 29.80 31.16 42.47
CA TYR A 1204 28.34 31.04 42.77
C TYR A 1204 27.40 31.07 41.52
N THR A 1205 26.63 29.98 41.37
CA THR A 1205 25.17 29.77 41.02
C THR A 1205 24.41 30.36 39.80
N PHE A 1206 23.79 29.43 39.04
CA PHE A 1206 22.47 29.35 38.34
C PHE A 1206 21.62 30.61 38.04
N ASN A 1207 21.15 30.79 36.78
CA ASN A 1207 19.77 30.49 36.31
C ASN A 1207 19.49 30.81 34.80
N THR A 1208 18.72 29.92 34.14
CA THR A 1208 17.75 30.05 33.00
C THR A 1208 18.10 30.61 31.60
N SER A 1209 18.07 29.69 30.62
CA SER A 1209 17.24 29.61 29.38
C SER A 1209 17.21 30.75 28.33
N PHE A 1210 17.68 30.50 27.08
CA PHE A 1210 16.85 30.15 25.89
C PHE A 1210 17.60 30.29 24.53
N LEU A 1211 17.29 29.31 23.65
CA LEU A 1211 17.26 29.32 22.16
C LEU A 1211 18.55 29.23 21.31
N PHE A 1212 18.72 28.03 20.75
CA PHE A 1212 19.36 27.71 19.47
C PHE A 1212 18.54 28.19 18.27
N ALA A 1213 19.21 28.59 17.19
CA ALA A 1213 18.69 28.49 15.83
C ALA A 1213 19.86 28.40 14.82
N ASP A 1214 20.04 27.21 14.27
CA ASP A 1214 20.74 26.95 13.00
C ASP A 1214 19.79 27.25 11.83
N LEU A 1215 20.34 27.72 10.70
CA LEU A 1215 19.70 27.66 9.38
C LEU A 1215 20.75 27.61 8.25
N PHE A 1216 20.87 26.40 7.67
CA PHE A 1216 20.85 26.02 6.25
C PHE A 1216 21.53 26.90 5.17
N PHE A 1217 22.30 26.28 4.25
CA PHE A 1217 21.79 25.84 2.93
C PHE A 1217 22.84 25.15 2.02
N CYS A 1218 22.37 24.10 1.33
CA CYS A 1218 22.67 23.56 -0.02
C CYS A 1218 24.04 23.72 -0.71
N GLY A 1219 24.42 22.64 -1.41
CA GLY A 1219 25.30 22.68 -2.57
C GLY A 1219 25.38 21.35 -3.33
N CYS A 1220 24.52 21.19 -4.33
CA CYS A 1220 24.52 20.09 -5.32
C CYS A 1220 25.63 20.30 -6.38
N GLY A 1221 26.15 19.22 -6.97
CA GLY A 1221 26.49 19.21 -8.42
C GLY A 1221 27.97 19.16 -8.87
N ARG A 1222 28.43 17.94 -9.15
CA ARG A 1222 29.56 17.47 -9.98
C ARG A 1222 30.03 18.37 -11.16
N CYS A 1223 31.35 18.39 -11.43
CA CYS A 1223 31.92 17.92 -12.72
C CYS A 1223 33.46 17.69 -12.77
N LYS A 1224 33.81 16.42 -13.02
CA LYS A 1224 34.83 15.84 -13.93
C LYS A 1224 36.17 16.56 -14.28
N LYS A 1225 37.24 15.90 -13.81
CA LYS A 1225 38.34 15.19 -14.53
C LYS A 1225 39.49 15.92 -15.27
N LYS A 1226 40.69 15.40 -14.94
CA LYS A 1226 41.99 15.26 -15.68
C LYS A 1226 42.89 16.51 -15.66
N SER A 1227 44.20 16.45 -15.43
CA SER A 1227 45.22 15.38 -15.62
C SER A 1227 46.55 15.68 -14.88
N GLY A 1228 47.20 14.63 -14.38
CA GLY A 1228 48.64 14.35 -14.60
C GLY A 1228 49.70 15.21 -13.90
N ALA A 1229 50.37 14.62 -12.91
CA ALA A 1229 51.85 14.50 -12.78
C ALA A 1229 52.21 14.15 -11.33
N GLY A 1230 53.08 13.16 -11.14
CA GLY A 1230 53.52 12.71 -9.82
C GLY A 1230 54.60 13.60 -9.19
N LEU A 1231 54.71 13.52 -7.86
CA LEU A 1231 55.94 13.78 -7.10
C LEU A 1231 55.81 13.26 -5.66
N LEU A 1232 56.87 12.59 -5.22
CA LEU A 1232 57.16 12.11 -3.86
C LEU A 1232 57.64 13.25 -2.93
N LEU A 1233 57.65 12.96 -1.62
CA LEU A 1233 58.31 13.61 -0.44
C LEU A 1233 57.30 14.22 0.55
N GLN A 1234 57.16 13.68 1.77
CA GLN A 1234 57.98 13.82 3.01
C GLN A 1234 57.86 15.18 3.72
N GLY A 1235 57.48 15.16 5.01
CA GLY A 1235 57.96 16.14 6.01
C GLY A 1235 56.99 17.23 6.50
N GLU A 1236 56.56 17.06 7.76
CA GLU A 1236 56.39 18.03 8.87
C GLU A 1236 56.11 19.55 8.63
N ASN A 1237 54.97 19.99 9.20
CA ASN A 1237 54.73 21.20 10.03
C ASN A 1237 54.64 22.64 9.46
N LEU A 1238 53.49 23.28 9.82
CA LEU A 1238 53.27 24.69 10.27
C LEU A 1238 53.41 25.85 9.23
N VAL A 1239 52.65 26.97 9.18
CA VAL A 1239 51.56 27.57 9.98
C VAL A 1239 51.04 28.90 9.32
N VAL A 1240 49.74 29.24 9.54
CA VAL A 1240 49.09 30.60 9.76
C VAL A 1240 49.07 31.66 8.62
N GLN A 1241 47.90 32.09 8.09
CA GLN A 1241 46.99 33.23 8.49
C GLN A 1241 47.57 34.61 8.03
N GLU A 1242 46.92 35.60 7.40
CA GLU A 1242 45.60 36.28 7.49
C GLU A 1242 45.37 37.16 6.20
N VAL A 1243 44.18 37.21 5.54
CA VAL A 1243 43.08 38.25 5.62
C VAL A 1243 43.45 39.63 4.97
N PRO A 1244 42.57 40.46 4.34
CA PRO A 1244 41.30 40.27 3.60
C PRO A 1244 41.10 41.17 2.33
N ALA A 1245 39.93 40.99 1.70
CA ALA A 1245 38.98 42.02 1.23
C ALA A 1245 39.10 42.71 -0.16
N VAL A 1246 38.11 42.35 -0.99
CA VAL A 1246 37.05 43.24 -1.54
C VAL A 1246 37.25 43.88 -2.94
N LEU A 1247 36.12 43.83 -3.66
CA LEU A 1247 35.65 44.59 -4.84
C LEU A 1247 35.80 43.99 -6.24
N ALA A 1248 34.64 43.55 -6.72
CA ALA A 1248 34.28 43.27 -8.10
C ALA A 1248 34.33 44.53 -8.99
N SER A 1249 34.79 44.37 -10.24
CA SER A 1249 34.22 44.98 -11.46
C SER A 1249 34.89 44.31 -12.67
N SER A 1250 34.13 43.54 -13.45
CA SER A 1250 33.60 43.90 -14.77
C SER A 1250 34.61 44.04 -15.93
N LYS A 1251 34.44 43.14 -16.91
CA LYS A 1251 34.45 43.38 -18.37
C LYS A 1251 35.78 43.72 -19.07
N CYS A 1252 36.18 42.81 -19.96
CA CYS A 1252 36.49 43.09 -21.37
C CYS A 1252 35.54 42.19 -22.19
N LYS A 1253 34.49 42.71 -22.87
CA LYS A 1253 34.48 43.19 -24.28
C LYS A 1253 35.31 42.25 -25.17
N THR A 1254 34.74 41.45 -26.05
CA THR A 1254 33.62 41.67 -26.99
C THR A 1254 32.90 40.37 -27.30
#